data_AF-A0A7C5TDR2-F1
#
_entry.id   AF-A0A7C5TDR2-F1
#
_cell.length_a   1.000
_cell.length_b   1.000
_cell.length_c   1.000
_cell.angle_alpha   90.00
_cell.angle_beta   90.00
_cell.angle_gamma   90.00
#
_symmetry.space_group_name_H-M   'P 1'
#
loop_
_entity.id
_entity.type
_entity.pdbx_description
1 polymer ?
#
loop_
_entity_poly.entity_id
_entity_poly.type
_entity_poly.pdbx_seq_one_letter_code
_entity_poly.pdbx_strand_id
1 'polypeptide(L)'
;MSTLCRRRKTLEELASKSTDDLAPSLGSVISAIITGSKLSEFANPIDFIRITYPTETFKSVVRDVTGTIISGGTKVLFLNLDMGSGKTHLLTLLYHLLYTLPCPYFNDPNTVREISGNLSNFDPNYDFIGNGRKPVVVFPLDFRTKNFREQVSAWVASLKCVGDSAVAKELENYLNKGCIDRTIYDCLPNALDFAEKINNRVGVIWLIDEFYYGVREAAQGSINAELITRLLDFIRTFIDRRRTIATSYRSAIIALIAGARSDYEWWQSNRSQVDKALVDKVKFFEDQISRVISQVETKWLNIDDAMNVICTRLGLNEYDCNNAFHDNFRDFVGRVIKADTDFPDAQHLRGLIKASAVFALNACNLGDSRITPAHFDEHVIDALVLSEALATMYKSNYDFIIDYAKKLASNDVEESILKYMVNAIFTGSIVGDVHKLLFALRGSKEVVLSAESWVRRSIEPILEEKKYPSYILSTIMPKLSNLPYIREVSVGNEVVYVVSPYINPRTLLYDLIEENGKKHFDKKDAEKIDIVKSELSSIISRIGNALEWVEFRITDKLSELCKEGRLGNPQNKLLVVITFNDDEHEIEEGIKCLTSKVIMPVVVKFNLSNDAYNLFVEYISRYKALLDLKALLDEKYLREVGRDLVQRAGAQYERELEQRLIDEIKKDYVNVANDEMKTALSQLMRGIAIMLGDIYYYDHVSGTVKTYNMTNQYTTESMEVRVMVRSYEQAKEELDQSITSGSGYLFMSYAEATAKVVGYEFKYNDALVMMYVNEVTKHVDEGNEYQVPKDRPMVFIGNQQFIFYRPVYDRFLNELKREVQERHGDKIEIIEDQNVIKFNVKRTGEETVEVGTPTTGGTISEGTVQQLPAQSFDDISDFINAIKSPNNIALITLTLRIKVSSGNDASQAITILNMSRNSVESAYAELRDGRKISYRKPEST
;
A
#
# COMPACT_ATOMS: atom_id res chain seq x y z
N MET A 1 -29.57 19.40 -22.91
CA MET A 1 -28.53 18.55 -23.55
C MET A 1 -27.27 19.35 -23.75
N SER A 2 -26.16 18.89 -23.19
CA SER A 2 -24.80 19.35 -23.51
C SER A 2 -24.48 19.17 -25.01
N THR A 3 -23.45 19.85 -25.52
CA THR A 3 -22.96 19.61 -26.91
C THR A 3 -22.50 18.17 -27.09
N LEU A 4 -21.88 17.60 -26.06
CA LEU A 4 -21.53 16.18 -25.95
C LEU A 4 -22.74 15.27 -26.24
N CYS A 5 -23.88 15.45 -25.55
CA CYS A 5 -25.06 14.61 -25.78
C CYS A 5 -25.64 14.70 -27.21
N ARG A 6 -25.33 15.75 -27.97
CA ARG A 6 -25.70 15.83 -29.41
C ARG A 6 -24.88 14.88 -30.29
N ARG A 7 -23.77 14.34 -29.78
CA ARG A 7 -22.91 13.34 -30.43
C ARG A 7 -23.25 11.89 -30.07
N ARG A 8 -24.30 11.65 -29.25
CA ARG A 8 -24.66 10.32 -28.71
C ARG A 8 -24.48 9.14 -29.68
N LYS A 9 -25.04 9.23 -30.89
CA LYS A 9 -24.90 8.18 -31.93
C LYS A 9 -23.43 7.86 -32.27
N THR A 10 -22.59 8.88 -32.41
CA THR A 10 -21.15 8.72 -32.66
C THR A 10 -20.42 8.11 -31.45
N LEU A 11 -20.85 8.43 -30.23
CA LEU A 11 -20.30 7.80 -29.01
C LEU A 11 -20.66 6.31 -28.95
N GLU A 12 -21.93 5.97 -29.24
CA GLU A 12 -22.42 4.59 -29.32
C GLU A 12 -21.72 3.80 -30.45
N GLU A 13 -21.49 4.42 -31.61
CA GLU A 13 -20.73 3.83 -32.73
C GLU A 13 -19.23 3.65 -32.43
N LEU A 14 -18.62 4.46 -31.56
CA LEU A 14 -17.21 4.31 -31.16
C LEU A 14 -17.04 3.31 -30.00
N ALA A 15 -17.98 3.27 -29.06
CA ALA A 15 -17.97 2.33 -27.94
C ALA A 15 -18.23 0.87 -28.40
N SER A 16 -19.08 0.68 -29.43
CA SER A 16 -19.45 -0.66 -29.92
C SER A 16 -18.45 -1.30 -30.88
N LYS A 17 -17.59 -0.53 -31.57
CA LYS A 17 -16.54 -1.06 -32.46
C LYS A 17 -15.50 -1.90 -31.72
N SER A 18 -14.85 -2.82 -32.43
CA SER A 18 -13.62 -3.47 -31.95
C SER A 18 -12.44 -2.48 -31.96
N THR A 19 -11.36 -2.80 -31.25
CA THR A 19 -10.14 -1.98 -31.24
C THR A 19 -9.46 -1.92 -32.61
N ASP A 20 -9.46 -3.01 -33.38
CA ASP A 20 -8.94 -3.00 -34.76
C ASP A 20 -9.86 -2.21 -35.72
N ASP A 21 -11.18 -2.20 -35.55
CA ASP A 21 -12.11 -1.36 -36.35
C ASP A 21 -11.95 0.15 -36.09
N LEU A 22 -11.43 0.53 -34.91
CA LEU A 22 -11.28 1.94 -34.51
C LEU A 22 -10.09 2.65 -35.17
N ALA A 23 -9.17 1.89 -35.78
CA ALA A 23 -8.16 2.38 -36.71
C ALA A 23 -7.62 1.20 -37.57
N PRO A 24 -8.34 0.76 -38.62
CA PRO A 24 -8.02 -0.45 -39.38
C PRO A 24 -6.65 -0.41 -40.05
N SER A 25 -6.08 -1.58 -40.25
CA SER A 25 -4.80 -1.78 -40.94
C SER A 25 -4.84 -1.27 -42.40
N LEU A 26 -3.69 -0.82 -42.91
CA LEU A 26 -3.57 -0.16 -44.21
C LEU A 26 -4.11 -1.05 -45.35
N GLY A 27 -3.79 -2.35 -45.34
CA GLY A 27 -4.26 -3.33 -46.32
C GLY A 27 -5.78 -3.56 -46.28
N SER A 28 -6.43 -3.37 -45.13
CA SER A 28 -7.89 -3.44 -44.99
C SER A 28 -8.56 -2.21 -45.61
N VAL A 29 -8.00 -1.02 -45.36
CA VAL A 29 -8.45 0.24 -45.97
C VAL A 29 -8.31 0.19 -47.50
N ILE A 30 -7.18 -0.30 -48.00
CA ILE A 30 -6.93 -0.47 -49.44
C ILE A 30 -7.93 -1.45 -50.06
N SER A 31 -8.17 -2.60 -49.41
CA SER A 31 -9.18 -3.56 -49.87
C SER A 31 -10.55 -2.91 -49.99
N ALA A 32 -11.00 -2.15 -48.98
CA ALA A 32 -12.28 -1.44 -49.04
C ALA A 32 -12.35 -0.43 -50.19
N ILE A 33 -11.25 0.31 -50.44
CA ILE A 33 -11.16 1.31 -51.52
C ILE A 33 -11.16 0.65 -52.91
N ILE A 34 -10.42 -0.46 -53.10
CA ILE A 34 -10.32 -1.16 -54.38
C ILE A 34 -11.56 -2.00 -54.70
N THR A 35 -12.24 -2.55 -53.69
CA THR A 35 -13.52 -3.26 -53.86
C THR A 35 -14.74 -2.34 -53.91
N GLY A 36 -14.60 -1.05 -53.57
CA GLY A 36 -15.72 -0.09 -53.51
C GLY A 36 -16.63 -0.28 -52.29
N SER A 37 -16.15 -0.92 -51.22
CA SER A 37 -16.92 -1.15 -50.00
C SER A 37 -17.13 0.16 -49.23
N LYS A 38 -18.40 0.60 -49.16
CA LYS A 38 -18.82 1.85 -48.50
C LYS A 38 -18.79 1.81 -46.96
N LEU A 39 -18.39 0.70 -46.35
CA LEU A 39 -18.63 0.42 -44.92
C LEU A 39 -17.58 0.97 -43.95
N SER A 40 -16.56 1.69 -44.41
CA SER A 40 -15.50 2.23 -43.55
C SER A 40 -15.34 3.74 -43.70
N GLU A 41 -15.40 4.45 -42.57
CA GLU A 41 -15.03 5.87 -42.43
C GLU A 41 -13.56 6.13 -42.84
N PHE A 42 -12.74 5.08 -42.88
CA PHE A 42 -11.35 5.12 -43.33
C PHE A 42 -11.17 4.86 -44.83
N ALA A 43 -12.23 4.48 -45.56
CA ALA A 43 -12.17 4.34 -47.01
C ALA A 43 -12.56 5.63 -47.75
N ASN A 44 -13.39 6.48 -47.14
CA ASN A 44 -13.76 7.79 -47.69
C ASN A 44 -12.72 8.86 -47.24
N PRO A 45 -11.96 9.49 -48.15
CA PRO A 45 -10.99 10.51 -47.77
C PRO A 45 -11.62 11.74 -47.08
N ILE A 46 -12.88 12.06 -47.39
CA ILE A 46 -13.58 13.20 -46.78
C ILE A 46 -13.77 12.94 -45.27
N ASP A 47 -14.36 11.79 -44.94
CA ASP A 47 -14.67 11.44 -43.56
C ASP A 47 -13.39 11.10 -42.79
N PHE A 48 -12.43 10.40 -43.42
CA PHE A 48 -11.09 10.16 -42.86
C PHE A 48 -10.39 11.48 -42.46
N ILE A 49 -10.40 12.52 -43.31
CA ILE A 49 -9.78 13.81 -42.96
C ILE A 49 -10.54 14.50 -41.84
N ARG A 50 -11.88 14.46 -41.83
CA ARG A 50 -12.71 15.02 -40.73
C ARG A 50 -12.43 14.37 -39.37
N ILE A 51 -12.03 13.09 -39.32
CA ILE A 51 -11.68 12.37 -38.09
C ILE A 51 -10.19 12.41 -37.72
N THR A 52 -9.35 13.12 -38.50
CA THR A 52 -7.89 13.12 -38.34
C THR A 52 -7.37 14.45 -37.79
N TYR A 53 -6.90 14.45 -36.55
CA TYR A 53 -6.25 15.63 -35.97
C TYR A 53 -4.81 15.81 -36.52
N PRO A 54 -4.43 17.02 -37.00
CA PRO A 54 -3.09 17.29 -37.53
C PRO A 54 -2.07 17.51 -36.40
N THR A 55 -1.57 16.42 -35.82
CA THR A 55 -0.42 16.45 -34.87
C THR A 55 0.84 17.04 -35.53
N GLU A 56 1.78 17.57 -34.74
CA GLU A 56 3.04 18.10 -35.30
C GLU A 56 3.87 17.05 -36.04
N THR A 57 3.82 15.78 -35.62
CA THR A 57 4.45 14.67 -36.37
C THR A 57 3.79 14.47 -37.73
N PHE A 58 2.46 14.54 -37.83
CA PHE A 58 1.73 14.43 -39.10
C PHE A 58 2.05 15.62 -40.02
N LYS A 59 1.97 16.85 -39.49
CA LYS A 59 2.36 18.08 -40.20
C LYS A 59 3.79 17.99 -40.74
N SER A 60 4.74 17.55 -39.91
CA SER A 60 6.15 17.41 -40.29
C SER A 60 6.33 16.40 -41.42
N VAL A 61 5.82 15.17 -41.28
CA VAL A 61 5.97 14.13 -42.31
C VAL A 61 5.24 14.48 -43.61
N VAL A 62 4.05 15.09 -43.54
CA VAL A 62 3.35 15.56 -44.75
C VAL A 62 4.17 16.62 -45.48
N ARG A 63 4.67 17.65 -44.79
CA ARG A 63 5.53 18.71 -45.38
C ARG A 63 6.83 18.14 -45.96
N ASP A 64 7.40 17.13 -45.31
CA ASP A 64 8.59 16.44 -45.78
C ASP A 64 8.33 15.66 -47.08
N VAL A 65 7.18 15.00 -47.18
CA VAL A 65 6.75 14.26 -48.38
C VAL A 65 6.39 15.23 -49.51
N THR A 66 5.56 16.25 -49.27
CA THR A 66 5.20 17.27 -50.28
C THR A 66 6.43 18.01 -50.78
N GLY A 67 7.31 18.48 -49.88
CA GLY A 67 8.57 19.15 -50.22
C GLY A 67 9.54 18.28 -51.03
N THR A 68 9.64 16.98 -50.72
CA THR A 68 10.45 16.03 -51.50
C THR A 68 9.86 15.79 -52.89
N ILE A 69 8.53 15.73 -53.02
CA ILE A 69 7.87 15.65 -54.32
C ILE A 69 8.13 16.90 -55.14
N ILE A 70 7.90 18.10 -54.56
CA ILE A 70 8.03 19.39 -55.24
C ILE A 70 9.48 19.64 -55.71
N SER A 71 10.48 19.42 -54.86
CA SER A 71 11.89 19.54 -55.25
C SER A 71 12.31 18.47 -56.25
N GLY A 72 11.92 17.21 -56.02
CA GLY A 72 12.47 16.02 -56.68
C GLY A 72 13.75 15.56 -55.97
N GLY A 73 13.77 14.29 -55.56
CA GLY A 73 14.86 13.75 -54.75
C GLY A 73 14.56 12.33 -54.25
N THR A 74 15.43 11.80 -53.40
CA THR A 74 15.23 10.52 -52.70
C THR A 74 15.07 10.78 -51.20
N LYS A 75 14.06 10.19 -50.56
CA LYS A 75 13.89 10.26 -49.10
C LYS A 75 13.33 8.94 -48.56
N VAL A 76 14.04 8.29 -47.64
CA VAL A 76 13.51 7.12 -46.93
C VAL A 76 13.26 7.49 -45.47
N LEU A 77 12.05 7.23 -45.01
CA LEU A 77 11.57 7.51 -43.65
C LEU A 77 11.25 6.19 -42.97
N PHE A 78 12.06 5.83 -41.98
CA PHE A 78 11.64 4.83 -41.00
C PHE A 78 10.79 5.55 -39.95
N LEU A 79 9.48 5.26 -39.91
CA LEU A 79 8.58 5.80 -38.90
C LEU A 79 8.90 5.10 -37.57
N ASN A 80 9.34 5.86 -36.58
CA ASN A 80 9.99 5.28 -35.41
C ASN A 80 9.08 4.30 -34.66
N LEU A 81 9.72 3.30 -34.07
CA LEU A 81 9.12 2.19 -33.36
C LEU A 81 8.23 2.67 -32.22
N ASP A 82 8.71 3.65 -31.47
CA ASP A 82 8.06 4.36 -30.36
C ASP A 82 6.72 5.06 -30.71
N MET A 83 6.30 5.05 -31.97
CA MET A 83 5.03 5.66 -32.36
C MET A 83 3.82 4.80 -31.97
N GLY A 84 3.29 5.01 -30.76
CA GLY A 84 1.86 4.80 -30.45
C GLY A 84 0.93 5.81 -31.14
N SER A 85 1.50 6.79 -31.84
CA SER A 85 0.87 7.95 -32.49
C SER A 85 0.27 7.68 -33.89
N GLY A 86 -0.22 6.47 -34.15
CA GLY A 86 -1.00 6.16 -35.35
C GLY A 86 -0.20 6.08 -36.66
N LYS A 87 0.87 5.27 -36.73
CA LYS A 87 1.68 5.04 -37.95
C LYS A 87 0.83 4.65 -39.17
N THR A 88 0.00 3.63 -39.05
CA THR A 88 -0.98 3.21 -40.06
C THR A 88 -1.89 4.35 -40.50
N HIS A 89 -2.35 5.17 -39.55
CA HIS A 89 -3.22 6.31 -39.80
C HIS A 89 -2.49 7.41 -40.61
N LEU A 90 -1.19 7.62 -40.40
CA LEU A 90 -0.35 8.50 -41.21
C LEU A 90 -0.11 7.94 -42.63
N LEU A 91 0.09 6.63 -42.77
CA LEU A 91 0.23 5.99 -44.09
C LEU A 91 -1.09 6.06 -44.88
N THR A 92 -2.23 5.80 -44.23
CA THR A 92 -3.57 5.96 -44.80
C THR A 92 -3.85 7.42 -45.18
N LEU A 93 -3.45 8.40 -44.35
CA LEU A 93 -3.50 9.82 -44.72
C LEU A 93 -2.72 10.08 -46.00
N LEU A 94 -1.45 9.65 -46.09
CA LEU A 94 -0.63 9.85 -47.30
C LEU A 94 -1.22 9.15 -48.53
N TYR A 95 -1.84 7.97 -48.38
CA TYR A 95 -2.56 7.28 -49.45
C TYR A 95 -3.77 8.08 -49.93
N HIS A 96 -4.56 8.68 -49.01
CA HIS A 96 -5.65 9.57 -49.38
C HIS A 96 -5.16 10.85 -50.06
N LEU A 97 -4.16 11.52 -49.50
CA LEU A 97 -3.60 12.75 -50.03
C LEU A 97 -3.00 12.60 -51.42
N LEU A 98 -2.26 11.51 -51.68
CA LEU A 98 -1.49 11.37 -52.92
C LEU A 98 -2.20 10.55 -54.00
N TYR A 99 -3.21 9.75 -53.64
CA TYR A 99 -3.98 8.93 -54.60
C TYR A 99 -5.49 9.13 -54.49
N THR A 100 -6.13 8.92 -53.32
CA THR A 100 -7.61 8.89 -53.30
C THR A 100 -8.28 10.26 -53.37
N LEU A 101 -7.57 11.38 -53.23
CA LEU A 101 -8.08 12.71 -53.58
C LEU A 101 -7.78 13.07 -55.05
N PRO A 102 -6.53 12.99 -55.54
CA PRO A 102 -6.20 13.48 -56.89
C PRO A 102 -6.72 12.61 -58.04
N CYS A 103 -7.20 11.38 -57.77
CA CYS A 103 -7.66 10.43 -58.80
C CYS A 103 -9.19 10.35 -58.92
N PRO A 104 -9.98 10.02 -57.88
CA PRO A 104 -11.41 9.74 -58.01
C PRO A 104 -12.29 10.98 -57.74
N TYR A 105 -11.85 11.87 -56.84
CA TYR A 105 -12.61 13.03 -56.34
C TYR A 105 -12.23 14.36 -57.03
N PHE A 106 -11.26 14.33 -57.95
CA PHE A 106 -10.75 15.50 -58.68
C PHE A 106 -11.83 16.32 -59.41
N ASN A 107 -12.95 15.69 -59.77
CA ASN A 107 -14.04 16.30 -60.54
C ASN A 107 -15.17 16.90 -59.69
N ASP A 108 -15.04 16.99 -58.36
CA ASP A 108 -16.01 17.69 -57.48
C ASP A 108 -15.39 18.96 -56.84
N PRO A 109 -15.63 20.15 -57.42
CA PRO A 109 -15.09 21.41 -56.90
C PRO A 109 -15.60 21.81 -55.51
N ASN A 110 -16.73 21.26 -55.03
CA ASN A 110 -17.27 21.57 -53.72
C ASN A 110 -16.58 20.73 -52.65
N THR A 111 -16.50 19.42 -52.87
CA THR A 111 -15.73 18.50 -52.03
C THR A 111 -14.27 18.91 -51.94
N VAL A 112 -13.64 19.27 -53.07
CA VAL A 112 -12.27 19.82 -53.08
C VAL A 112 -12.14 21.04 -52.19
N ARG A 113 -13.07 22.01 -52.29
CA ARG A 113 -13.02 23.25 -51.50
C ARG A 113 -13.23 23.02 -50.01
N GLU A 114 -14.11 22.11 -49.61
CA GLU A 114 -14.29 21.75 -48.19
C GLU A 114 -13.00 21.17 -47.61
N ILE A 115 -12.37 20.25 -48.34
CA ILE A 115 -11.17 19.56 -47.88
C ILE A 115 -9.95 20.49 -47.87
N SER A 116 -9.80 21.42 -48.82
CA SER A 116 -8.69 22.39 -48.88
C SER A 116 -8.48 23.16 -47.57
N GLY A 117 -9.56 23.56 -46.88
CA GLY A 117 -9.46 24.27 -45.59
C GLY A 117 -8.96 23.40 -44.43
N ASN A 118 -9.14 22.07 -44.52
CA ASN A 118 -8.57 21.12 -43.56
C ASN A 118 -7.12 20.76 -43.93
N LEU A 119 -6.79 20.71 -45.23
CA LEU A 119 -5.45 20.38 -45.73
C LEU A 119 -4.38 21.40 -45.34
N SER A 120 -4.72 22.69 -45.33
CA SER A 120 -3.83 23.76 -44.86
C SER A 120 -3.36 23.59 -43.41
N ASN A 121 -4.08 22.82 -42.59
CA ASN A 121 -3.70 22.54 -41.21
C ASN A 121 -2.58 21.49 -41.11
N PHE A 122 -2.37 20.67 -42.15
CA PHE A 122 -1.25 19.74 -42.27
C PHE A 122 -0.06 20.44 -42.95
N ASP A 123 -0.27 20.95 -44.18
CA ASP A 123 0.71 21.73 -44.94
C ASP A 123 0.03 22.92 -45.63
N PRO A 124 0.33 24.17 -45.21
CA PRO A 124 -0.20 25.38 -45.86
C PRO A 124 0.10 25.52 -47.35
N ASN A 125 1.06 24.75 -47.89
CA ASN A 125 1.50 24.80 -49.29
C ASN A 125 0.97 23.60 -50.12
N TYR A 126 0.00 22.85 -49.59
CA TYR A 126 -0.52 21.65 -50.23
C TYR A 126 -1.35 21.97 -51.50
N ASP A 127 -0.75 21.78 -52.68
CA ASP A 127 -1.38 22.02 -54.01
C ASP A 127 -1.57 20.73 -54.85
N PHE A 128 -1.71 19.57 -54.21
CA PHE A 128 -1.85 18.29 -54.94
C PHE A 128 -3.19 18.10 -55.66
N ILE A 129 -4.14 19.01 -55.45
CA ILE A 129 -5.42 19.06 -56.15
C ILE A 129 -5.41 20.12 -57.28
N GLY A 130 -4.40 20.99 -57.33
CA GLY A 130 -4.27 22.04 -58.33
C GLY A 130 -3.77 21.57 -59.71
N ASN A 131 -3.94 22.44 -60.71
CA ASN A 131 -3.48 22.21 -62.09
C ASN A 131 -1.94 22.17 -62.24
N GLY A 132 -1.18 22.52 -61.19
CA GLY A 132 0.28 22.46 -61.17
C GLY A 132 0.88 21.13 -60.71
N ARG A 133 0.05 20.13 -60.36
CA ARG A 133 0.50 18.91 -59.67
C ARG A 133 1.62 18.15 -60.41
N LYS A 134 2.65 17.73 -59.67
CA LYS A 134 3.52 16.63 -60.11
C LYS A 134 2.75 15.31 -59.93
N PRO A 135 2.67 14.44 -60.95
CA PRO A 135 2.04 13.13 -60.80
C PRO A 135 2.87 12.23 -59.88
N VAL A 136 2.21 11.54 -58.96
CA VAL A 136 2.82 10.60 -58.00
C VAL A 136 2.05 9.29 -58.03
N VAL A 137 2.76 8.17 -58.17
CA VAL A 137 2.21 6.82 -58.04
C VAL A 137 2.50 6.30 -56.63
N VAL A 138 1.47 5.70 -56.01
CA VAL A 138 1.46 5.26 -54.62
C VAL A 138 1.42 3.73 -54.58
N PHE A 139 2.45 3.12 -54.00
CA PHE A 139 2.59 1.67 -53.84
C PHE A 139 2.53 1.31 -52.35
N PRO A 140 1.32 1.07 -51.80
CA PRO A 140 1.19 0.58 -50.45
C PRO A 140 1.51 -0.93 -50.35
N LEU A 141 1.98 -1.34 -49.18
CA LEU A 141 2.18 -2.74 -48.80
C LEU A 141 1.93 -2.88 -47.29
N ASP A 142 1.16 -3.86 -46.89
CA ASP A 142 0.83 -4.16 -45.49
C ASP A 142 1.11 -5.65 -45.26
N PHE A 143 2.10 -5.95 -44.42
CA PHE A 143 2.54 -7.33 -44.20
C PHE A 143 1.66 -8.13 -43.22
N ARG A 144 0.71 -7.48 -42.53
CA ARG A 144 -0.17 -8.11 -41.53
C ARG A 144 -1.44 -8.69 -42.13
N THR A 145 -2.01 -8.00 -43.12
CA THR A 145 -3.35 -8.29 -43.68
C THR A 145 -3.42 -9.48 -44.64
N LYS A 146 -2.27 -9.98 -45.13
CA LYS A 146 -2.16 -11.18 -45.99
C LYS A 146 -2.99 -11.14 -47.29
N ASN A 147 -3.46 -9.96 -47.71
CA ASN A 147 -4.25 -9.68 -48.93
C ASN A 147 -3.43 -8.95 -50.00
N PHE A 148 -2.22 -9.44 -50.27
CA PHE A 148 -1.26 -8.82 -51.16
C PHE A 148 -1.78 -8.66 -52.60
N ARG A 149 -2.74 -9.51 -53.05
CA ARG A 149 -3.36 -9.38 -54.38
C ARG A 149 -4.14 -8.07 -54.52
N GLU A 150 -4.91 -7.68 -53.52
CA GLU A 150 -5.63 -6.40 -53.48
C GLU A 150 -4.65 -5.22 -53.36
N GLN A 151 -3.59 -5.37 -52.56
CA GLN A 151 -2.56 -4.34 -52.40
C GLN A 151 -1.82 -4.05 -53.73
N VAL A 152 -1.40 -5.08 -54.47
CA VAL A 152 -0.77 -4.91 -55.79
C VAL A 152 -1.80 -4.45 -56.85
N SER A 153 -3.08 -4.78 -56.69
CA SER A 153 -4.16 -4.21 -57.52
C SER A 153 -4.31 -2.68 -57.31
N ALA A 154 -4.00 -2.17 -56.12
CA ALA A 154 -3.92 -0.72 -55.88
C ALA A 154 -2.75 -0.06 -56.64
N TRP A 155 -1.64 -0.79 -56.87
CA TRP A 155 -0.53 -0.29 -57.70
C TRP A 155 -0.97 -0.10 -59.15
N VAL A 156 -1.75 -1.05 -59.70
CA VAL A 156 -2.38 -0.93 -61.03
C VAL A 156 -3.30 0.29 -61.10
N ALA A 157 -4.14 0.51 -60.08
CA ALA A 157 -5.07 1.62 -60.04
C ALA A 157 -4.35 2.99 -59.93
N SER A 158 -3.29 3.07 -59.12
CA SER A 158 -2.45 4.27 -59.00
C SER A 158 -1.70 4.59 -60.30
N LEU A 159 -1.15 3.57 -61.00
CA LEU A 159 -0.53 3.73 -62.32
C LEU A 159 -1.53 4.24 -63.38
N LYS A 160 -2.77 3.72 -63.37
CA LYS A 160 -3.84 4.21 -64.26
C LYS A 160 -4.15 5.70 -64.03
N CYS A 161 -4.16 6.15 -62.77
CA CYS A 161 -4.41 7.55 -62.44
C CYS A 161 -3.34 8.53 -62.95
N VAL A 162 -2.05 8.19 -62.82
CA VAL A 162 -0.96 9.07 -63.28
C VAL A 162 -0.80 9.09 -64.81
N GLY A 163 -1.54 8.24 -65.53
CA GLY A 163 -1.51 8.13 -66.99
C GLY A 163 -0.68 6.96 -67.53
N ASP A 164 0.04 6.23 -66.68
CA ASP A 164 0.94 5.11 -67.04
C ASP A 164 0.15 3.81 -67.34
N SER A 165 -0.95 3.93 -68.09
CA SER A 165 -1.91 2.87 -68.40
C SER A 165 -1.30 1.65 -69.11
N ALA A 166 -0.20 1.83 -69.86
CA ALA A 166 0.53 0.72 -70.47
C ALA A 166 1.22 -0.16 -69.42
N VAL A 167 1.89 0.46 -68.44
CA VAL A 167 2.58 -0.23 -67.33
C VAL A 167 1.55 -0.87 -66.39
N ALA A 168 0.44 -0.17 -66.14
CA ALA A 168 -0.66 -0.70 -65.36
C ALA A 168 -1.27 -1.96 -65.99
N LYS A 169 -1.52 -1.94 -67.32
CA LYS A 169 -2.03 -3.09 -68.06
C LYS A 169 -1.04 -4.26 -68.09
N GLU A 170 0.26 -3.99 -68.11
CA GLU A 170 1.28 -5.03 -67.97
C GLU A 170 1.16 -5.72 -66.60
N LEU A 171 1.17 -4.97 -65.50
CA LEU A 171 1.04 -5.51 -64.15
C LEU A 171 -0.30 -6.25 -63.94
N GLU A 172 -1.40 -5.72 -64.49
CA GLU A 172 -2.72 -6.36 -64.51
C GLU A 172 -2.70 -7.72 -65.24
N ASN A 173 -1.99 -7.82 -66.37
CA ASN A 173 -1.77 -9.10 -67.06
C ASN A 173 -0.91 -10.09 -66.25
N TYR A 174 0.01 -9.62 -65.39
CA TYR A 174 0.73 -10.49 -64.46
C TYR A 174 -0.19 -11.00 -63.35
N LEU A 175 -0.99 -10.14 -62.70
CA LEU A 175 -1.96 -10.55 -61.67
C LEU A 175 -3.01 -11.56 -62.20
N ASN A 176 -3.37 -11.47 -63.48
CA ASN A 176 -4.30 -12.38 -64.14
C ASN A 176 -3.72 -13.78 -64.43
N LYS A 177 -2.44 -14.05 -64.11
CA LYS A 177 -1.84 -15.40 -64.18
C LYS A 177 -2.31 -16.35 -63.06
N GLY A 178 -3.09 -15.87 -62.10
CA GLY A 178 -3.76 -16.70 -61.09
C GLY A 178 -3.03 -16.89 -59.75
N CYS A 179 -2.02 -16.08 -59.44
CA CYS A 179 -1.37 -16.17 -58.12
C CYS A 179 -2.32 -15.83 -56.97
N ILE A 180 -2.16 -16.56 -55.87
CA ILE A 180 -2.72 -16.27 -54.55
C ILE A 180 -1.72 -15.45 -53.73
N ASP A 181 -2.13 -14.88 -52.61
CA ASP A 181 -1.30 -14.00 -51.78
C ASP A 181 0.01 -14.63 -51.30
N ARG A 182 0.00 -15.96 -51.09
CA ARG A 182 1.20 -16.74 -50.72
C ARG A 182 2.26 -16.83 -51.82
N THR A 183 1.89 -16.58 -53.08
CA THR A 183 2.75 -16.65 -54.28
C THR A 183 2.67 -15.38 -55.13
N ILE A 184 2.23 -14.25 -54.55
CA ILE A 184 2.03 -12.98 -55.28
C ILE A 184 3.30 -12.49 -55.98
N TYR A 185 4.49 -12.84 -55.45
CA TYR A 185 5.79 -12.49 -56.02
C TYR A 185 6.03 -13.12 -57.41
N ASP A 186 5.44 -14.29 -57.70
CA ASP A 186 5.50 -14.91 -59.04
C ASP A 186 4.63 -14.16 -60.07
N CYS A 187 3.68 -13.36 -59.58
CA CYS A 187 2.86 -12.43 -60.36
C CYS A 187 3.35 -10.97 -60.27
N LEU A 188 4.62 -10.74 -59.90
CA LEU A 188 5.27 -9.45 -60.09
C LEU A 188 6.12 -9.44 -61.38
N PRO A 189 6.26 -8.28 -62.06
CA PRO A 189 7.22 -8.10 -63.15
C PRO A 189 8.66 -8.11 -62.63
N ASN A 190 9.66 -8.01 -63.53
CA ASN A 190 11.03 -7.73 -63.10
C ASN A 190 11.11 -6.33 -62.48
N ALA A 191 11.68 -6.22 -61.27
CA ALA A 191 11.79 -4.96 -60.53
C ALA A 191 12.58 -3.86 -61.26
N LEU A 192 13.59 -4.23 -62.05
CA LEU A 192 14.37 -3.29 -62.87
C LEU A 192 13.54 -2.76 -64.03
N ASP A 193 12.99 -3.67 -64.84
CA ASP A 193 12.16 -3.33 -66.01
C ASP A 193 10.93 -2.50 -65.59
N PHE A 194 10.31 -2.84 -64.47
CA PHE A 194 9.16 -2.10 -63.91
C PHE A 194 9.57 -0.70 -63.45
N ALA A 195 10.75 -0.54 -62.82
CA ALA A 195 11.29 0.77 -62.46
C ALA A 195 11.62 1.65 -63.69
N GLU A 196 12.02 1.05 -64.82
CA GLU A 196 12.32 1.79 -66.06
C GLU A 196 11.07 2.11 -66.90
N LYS A 197 10.04 1.26 -66.87
CA LYS A 197 8.80 1.44 -67.64
C LYS A 197 7.89 2.54 -67.07
N ILE A 198 7.88 2.74 -65.76
CA ILE A 198 7.14 3.84 -65.12
C ILE A 198 7.75 5.17 -65.59
N ASN A 199 6.90 6.12 -65.97
CA ASN A 199 7.31 7.40 -66.54
C ASN A 199 8.33 8.12 -65.63
N ASN A 200 9.46 8.52 -66.23
CA ASN A 200 10.59 9.10 -65.49
C ASN A 200 10.26 10.43 -64.79
N ARG A 201 9.17 11.11 -65.18
CA ARG A 201 8.68 12.34 -64.53
C ARG A 201 7.70 12.08 -63.37
N VAL A 202 7.17 10.86 -63.25
CA VAL A 202 6.27 10.46 -62.17
C VAL A 202 7.08 10.18 -60.90
N GLY A 203 6.69 10.81 -59.80
CA GLY A 203 7.22 10.48 -58.47
C GLY A 203 6.68 9.14 -57.97
N VAL A 204 7.46 8.37 -57.22
CA VAL A 204 7.01 7.10 -56.63
C VAL A 204 7.07 7.19 -55.12
N ILE A 205 6.01 6.76 -54.44
CA ILE A 205 6.00 6.63 -52.98
C ILE A 205 5.60 5.22 -52.56
N TRP A 206 6.45 4.58 -51.78
CA TRP A 206 6.16 3.33 -51.07
C TRP A 206 5.59 3.63 -49.69
N LEU A 207 4.50 2.96 -49.32
CA LEU A 207 3.86 3.06 -48.01
C LEU A 207 3.83 1.66 -47.38
N ILE A 208 4.86 1.31 -46.61
CA ILE A 208 5.06 -0.05 -46.08
C ILE A 208 4.66 -0.07 -44.60
N ASP A 209 3.64 -0.85 -44.25
CA ASP A 209 3.14 -1.00 -42.88
C ASP A 209 3.41 -2.41 -42.32
N GLU A 210 3.46 -2.49 -40.98
CA GLU A 210 3.65 -3.73 -40.21
C GLU A 210 4.89 -4.55 -40.64
N PHE A 211 6.00 -3.88 -41.00
CA PHE A 211 7.22 -4.51 -41.54
C PHE A 211 7.81 -5.59 -40.62
N TYR A 212 8.08 -5.28 -39.36
CA TYR A 212 8.68 -6.24 -38.41
C TYR A 212 7.69 -7.34 -37.99
N TYR A 213 6.38 -7.09 -38.02
CA TYR A 213 5.37 -8.13 -37.87
C TYR A 213 5.51 -9.17 -39.01
N GLY A 214 5.62 -8.72 -40.26
CA GLY A 214 5.89 -9.61 -41.40
C GLY A 214 7.15 -10.45 -41.25
N VAL A 215 8.24 -9.86 -40.74
CA VAL A 215 9.49 -10.57 -40.43
C VAL A 215 9.32 -11.58 -39.30
N ARG A 216 8.63 -11.23 -38.22
CA ARG A 216 8.33 -12.11 -37.07
C ARG A 216 7.49 -13.31 -37.49
N GLU A 217 6.38 -13.09 -38.19
CA GLU A 217 5.49 -14.15 -38.63
C GLU A 217 6.18 -15.08 -39.65
N ALA A 218 7.11 -14.58 -40.46
CA ALA A 218 7.94 -15.41 -41.33
C ALA A 218 8.98 -16.23 -40.55
N ALA A 219 9.61 -15.63 -39.53
CA ALA A 219 10.53 -16.31 -38.63
C ALA A 219 9.85 -17.41 -37.79
N GLN A 220 8.56 -17.25 -37.48
CA GLN A 220 7.74 -18.23 -36.76
C GLN A 220 7.02 -19.24 -37.68
N GLY A 221 7.10 -19.09 -39.01
CA GLY A 221 6.46 -19.97 -40.00
C GLY A 221 4.98 -19.68 -40.28
N SER A 222 4.37 -18.71 -39.60
CA SER A 222 2.99 -18.21 -39.83
C SER A 222 2.81 -17.48 -41.17
N ILE A 223 3.91 -17.09 -41.81
CA ILE A 223 4.00 -16.56 -43.18
C ILE A 223 5.16 -17.26 -43.90
N ASN A 224 5.08 -17.42 -45.23
CA ASN A 224 6.19 -17.94 -46.03
C ASN A 224 7.39 -16.98 -46.01
N ALA A 225 8.56 -17.43 -45.52
CA ALA A 225 9.78 -16.62 -45.53
C ALA A 225 10.27 -16.27 -46.95
N GLU A 226 9.97 -17.10 -47.95
CA GLU A 226 10.25 -16.75 -49.36
C GLU A 226 9.40 -15.55 -49.82
N LEU A 227 8.11 -15.49 -49.45
CA LEU A 227 7.24 -14.36 -49.79
C LEU A 227 7.82 -13.03 -49.27
N ILE A 228 8.23 -12.97 -48.00
CA ILE A 228 8.84 -11.76 -47.43
C ILE A 228 10.16 -11.44 -48.14
N THR A 229 11.08 -12.38 -48.25
CA THR A 229 12.42 -12.12 -48.84
C THR A 229 12.35 -11.73 -50.32
N ARG A 230 11.45 -12.33 -51.11
CA ARG A 230 11.19 -11.96 -52.52
C ARG A 230 10.61 -10.56 -52.65
N LEU A 231 9.65 -10.18 -51.80
CA LEU A 231 9.10 -8.82 -51.78
C LEU A 231 10.16 -7.78 -51.41
N LEU A 232 11.01 -8.04 -50.40
CA LEU A 232 12.08 -7.12 -50.02
C LEU A 232 13.17 -7.00 -51.12
N ASP A 233 13.52 -8.10 -51.80
CA ASP A 233 14.40 -8.05 -52.98
C ASP A 233 13.78 -7.22 -54.12
N PHE A 234 12.48 -7.36 -54.39
CA PHE A 234 11.77 -6.56 -55.40
C PHE A 234 11.79 -5.08 -55.04
N ILE A 235 11.35 -4.72 -53.82
CA ILE A 235 11.25 -3.34 -53.34
C ILE A 235 12.61 -2.65 -53.37
N ARG A 236 13.67 -3.28 -52.82
CA ARG A 236 15.03 -2.73 -52.86
C ARG A 236 15.50 -2.49 -54.29
N THR A 237 15.39 -3.50 -55.15
CA THR A 237 15.88 -3.44 -56.54
C THR A 237 15.15 -2.38 -57.36
N PHE A 238 13.84 -2.24 -57.14
CA PHE A 238 13.03 -1.17 -57.71
C PHE A 238 13.47 0.22 -57.21
N ILE A 239 13.64 0.39 -55.89
CA ILE A 239 14.05 1.65 -55.28
C ILE A 239 15.41 2.08 -55.81
N ASP A 240 16.41 1.21 -55.79
CA ASP A 240 17.77 1.53 -56.26
C ASP A 240 17.78 1.91 -57.75
N ARG A 241 16.97 1.26 -58.59
CA ARG A 241 16.86 1.66 -60.00
C ARG A 241 16.16 3.01 -60.16
N ARG A 242 15.00 3.24 -59.53
CA ARG A 242 14.31 4.55 -59.57
C ARG A 242 15.16 5.69 -59.00
N ARG A 243 16.03 5.45 -58.00
CA ARG A 243 16.98 6.46 -57.47
C ARG A 243 17.91 7.00 -58.56
N THR A 244 18.44 6.13 -59.43
CA THR A 244 19.29 6.57 -60.57
C THR A 244 18.51 7.41 -61.60
N ILE A 245 17.22 7.12 -61.78
CA ILE A 245 16.32 7.83 -62.69
C ILE A 245 15.90 9.19 -62.10
N ALA A 246 15.48 9.24 -60.84
CA ALA A 246 14.92 10.42 -60.18
C ALA A 246 15.85 11.64 -60.27
N THR A 247 17.14 11.46 -59.98
CA THR A 247 18.19 12.48 -60.09
C THR A 247 18.27 13.13 -61.47
N SER A 248 17.95 12.38 -62.53
CA SER A 248 18.04 12.85 -63.92
C SER A 248 16.80 13.61 -64.41
N TYR A 249 15.65 13.43 -63.75
CA TYR A 249 14.34 13.91 -64.24
C TYR A 249 13.56 14.79 -63.24
N ARG A 250 14.11 15.06 -62.05
CA ARG A 250 13.45 15.80 -60.94
C ARG A 250 12.11 15.21 -60.49
N SER A 251 11.92 13.91 -60.71
CA SER A 251 10.91 13.11 -60.03
C SER A 251 11.37 12.77 -58.60
N ALA A 252 10.44 12.33 -57.77
CA ALA A 252 10.71 11.92 -56.40
C ALA A 252 10.73 10.39 -56.29
N ILE A 253 11.55 9.86 -55.37
CA ILE A 253 11.31 8.53 -54.81
C ILE A 253 11.32 8.59 -53.29
N ILE A 254 10.20 8.16 -52.71
CA ILE A 254 9.95 8.18 -51.29
C ILE A 254 9.62 6.76 -50.84
N ALA A 255 10.07 6.38 -49.65
CA ALA A 255 9.59 5.18 -48.97
C ALA A 255 9.35 5.50 -47.50
N LEU A 256 8.13 5.27 -47.01
CA LEU A 256 7.83 5.26 -45.58
C LEU A 256 7.68 3.81 -45.14
N ILE A 257 8.33 3.45 -44.03
CA ILE A 257 8.33 2.11 -43.47
C ILE A 257 7.93 2.20 -42.00
N ALA A 258 6.90 1.45 -41.61
CA ALA A 258 6.38 1.36 -40.25
C ALA A 258 6.47 -0.07 -39.71
N GLY A 259 6.61 -0.19 -38.38
CA GLY A 259 6.48 -1.43 -37.63
C GLY A 259 6.30 -1.16 -36.14
N ALA A 260 5.73 -2.12 -35.41
CA ALA A 260 5.59 -2.02 -33.96
C ALA A 260 6.93 -2.15 -33.23
N ARG A 261 7.04 -1.48 -32.08
CA ARG A 261 8.23 -1.56 -31.21
C ARG A 261 8.46 -2.96 -30.67
N SER A 262 7.40 -3.61 -30.19
CA SER A 262 7.42 -4.99 -29.70
C SER A 262 7.95 -5.98 -30.74
N ASP A 263 7.56 -5.85 -32.01
CA ASP A 263 8.04 -6.71 -33.10
C ASP A 263 9.52 -6.47 -33.42
N TYR A 264 10.01 -5.23 -33.30
CA TYR A 264 11.43 -4.93 -33.44
C TYR A 264 12.26 -5.41 -32.24
N GLU A 265 11.80 -5.22 -31.02
CA GLU A 265 12.50 -5.69 -29.81
C GLU A 265 12.51 -7.23 -29.78
N TRP A 266 11.43 -7.87 -30.23
CA TRP A 266 11.40 -9.30 -30.52
C TRP A 266 12.43 -9.66 -31.60
N TRP A 267 12.48 -8.93 -32.72
CA TRP A 267 13.44 -9.18 -33.81
C TRP A 267 14.89 -9.08 -33.34
N GLN A 268 15.27 -7.98 -32.67
CA GLN A 268 16.63 -7.78 -32.17
C GLN A 268 17.07 -8.86 -31.17
N SER A 269 16.14 -9.34 -30.34
CA SER A 269 16.37 -10.37 -29.33
C SER A 269 16.44 -11.79 -29.93
N ASN A 270 15.57 -12.11 -30.89
CA ASN A 270 15.39 -13.48 -31.38
C ASN A 270 16.12 -13.79 -32.69
N ARG A 271 16.62 -12.79 -33.45
CA ARG A 271 17.36 -12.97 -34.73
C ARG A 271 18.60 -13.88 -34.68
N SER A 272 19.06 -14.29 -33.50
CA SER A 272 20.10 -15.32 -33.31
C SER A 272 19.59 -16.76 -33.44
N GLN A 273 18.26 -16.94 -33.34
CA GLN A 273 17.55 -18.23 -33.39
C GLN A 273 16.72 -18.39 -34.68
N VAL A 274 16.62 -17.34 -35.49
CA VAL A 274 15.90 -17.32 -36.78
C VAL A 274 16.79 -17.84 -37.91
N ASP A 275 16.17 -18.41 -38.96
CA ASP A 275 16.88 -18.85 -40.17
C ASP A 275 17.80 -17.75 -40.74
N LYS A 276 19.03 -18.16 -41.07
CA LYS A 276 20.08 -17.23 -41.49
C LYS A 276 19.77 -16.55 -42.83
N ALA A 277 19.10 -17.22 -43.78
CA ALA A 277 18.81 -16.60 -45.07
C ALA A 277 17.77 -15.48 -44.93
N LEU A 278 16.78 -15.63 -44.03
CA LEU A 278 15.87 -14.55 -43.66
C LEU A 278 16.62 -13.41 -42.94
N VAL A 279 17.48 -13.73 -41.97
CA VAL A 279 18.29 -12.74 -41.22
C VAL A 279 19.21 -11.92 -42.13
N ASP A 280 19.96 -12.57 -43.02
CA ASP A 280 20.88 -11.89 -43.92
C ASP A 280 20.12 -11.02 -44.95
N LYS A 281 18.92 -11.43 -45.39
CA LYS A 281 18.06 -10.65 -46.28
C LYS A 281 17.46 -9.41 -45.61
N VAL A 282 16.93 -9.55 -44.40
CA VAL A 282 16.35 -8.43 -43.64
C VAL A 282 17.44 -7.42 -43.27
N LYS A 283 18.59 -7.88 -42.76
CA LYS A 283 19.75 -7.01 -42.49
C LYS A 283 20.24 -6.29 -43.74
N PHE A 284 20.33 -6.97 -44.89
CA PHE A 284 20.74 -6.30 -46.13
C PHE A 284 19.74 -5.23 -46.60
N PHE A 285 18.45 -5.42 -46.32
CA PHE A 285 17.41 -4.40 -46.57
C PHE A 285 17.57 -3.20 -45.61
N GLU A 286 17.72 -3.46 -44.31
CA GLU A 286 18.05 -2.46 -43.27
C GLU A 286 19.32 -1.66 -43.64
N ASP A 287 20.40 -2.35 -44.03
CA ASP A 287 21.72 -1.79 -44.36
C ASP A 287 21.77 -0.96 -45.65
N GLN A 288 20.94 -1.24 -46.65
CA GLN A 288 20.85 -0.39 -47.84
C GLN A 288 19.97 0.83 -47.60
N ILE A 289 18.90 0.67 -46.81
CA ILE A 289 17.99 1.78 -46.48
C ILE A 289 18.65 2.78 -45.53
N SER A 290 19.38 2.32 -44.50
CA SER A 290 20.04 3.17 -43.50
C SER A 290 20.99 4.22 -44.11
N ARG A 291 21.62 3.90 -45.24
CA ARG A 291 22.47 4.80 -46.05
C ARG A 291 21.73 5.98 -46.70
N VAL A 292 20.40 6.00 -46.59
CA VAL A 292 19.47 6.93 -47.24
C VAL A 292 18.39 7.44 -46.27
N ILE A 293 18.43 7.01 -45.00
CA ILE A 293 17.48 7.47 -43.98
C ILE A 293 17.80 8.92 -43.62
N SER A 294 16.82 9.81 -43.80
CA SER A 294 16.69 10.98 -42.95
C SER A 294 15.88 10.57 -41.71
N GLN A 295 16.52 10.43 -40.55
CA GLN A 295 15.79 10.11 -39.32
C GLN A 295 14.95 11.32 -38.95
N VAL A 296 13.63 11.20 -39.05
CA VAL A 296 12.71 12.17 -38.45
C VAL A 296 12.63 11.81 -36.97
N GLU A 297 13.04 12.73 -36.10
CA GLU A 297 12.83 12.62 -34.65
C GLU A 297 11.33 12.73 -34.32
N THR A 298 10.58 11.66 -34.56
CA THR A 298 9.16 11.58 -34.19
C THR A 298 9.07 11.47 -32.68
N LYS A 299 8.70 12.57 -32.03
CA LYS A 299 8.49 12.62 -30.58
C LYS A 299 7.32 11.73 -30.17
N TRP A 300 7.38 11.23 -28.94
CA TRP A 300 6.26 10.54 -28.30
C TRP A 300 5.03 11.47 -28.22
N LEU A 301 3.82 10.91 -28.31
CA LEU A 301 2.58 11.69 -28.28
C LEU A 301 2.41 12.35 -26.91
N ASN A 302 2.35 13.68 -26.87
CA ASN A 302 2.07 14.41 -25.63
C ASN A 302 0.56 14.37 -25.31
N ILE A 303 0.21 14.76 -24.07
CA ILE A 303 -1.16 14.69 -23.56
C ILE A 303 -2.10 15.64 -24.33
N ASP A 304 -1.60 16.80 -24.78
CA ASP A 304 -2.41 17.77 -25.54
C ASP A 304 -2.77 17.26 -26.94
N ASP A 305 -1.80 16.71 -27.68
CA ASP A 305 -2.04 16.05 -28.96
C ASP A 305 -2.98 14.84 -28.79
N ALA A 306 -2.82 14.05 -27.71
CA ALA A 306 -3.70 12.92 -27.42
C ALA A 306 -5.15 13.36 -27.13
N MET A 307 -5.35 14.38 -26.28
CA MET A 307 -6.67 14.98 -26.03
C MET A 307 -7.31 15.51 -27.32
N ASN A 308 -6.54 16.18 -28.17
CA ASN A 308 -7.04 16.71 -29.44
C ASN A 308 -7.41 15.60 -30.44
N VAL A 309 -6.64 14.50 -30.51
CA VAL A 309 -7.03 13.30 -31.29
C VAL A 309 -8.32 12.69 -30.76
N ILE A 310 -8.45 12.51 -29.43
CA ILE A 310 -9.67 12.00 -28.78
C ILE A 310 -10.87 12.88 -29.16
N CYS A 311 -10.79 14.18 -28.89
CA CYS A 311 -11.87 15.12 -29.16
C CYS A 311 -12.26 15.17 -30.65
N THR A 312 -11.29 15.13 -31.57
CA THR A 312 -11.56 15.06 -33.01
C THR A 312 -12.30 13.77 -33.37
N ARG A 313 -11.91 12.61 -32.82
CA ARG A 313 -12.60 11.33 -33.04
C ARG A 313 -14.02 11.32 -32.45
N LEU A 314 -14.24 11.98 -31.30
CA LEU A 314 -15.57 12.18 -30.70
C LEU A 314 -16.43 13.25 -31.42
N GLY A 315 -15.90 13.91 -32.45
CA GLY A 315 -16.60 14.95 -33.21
C GLY A 315 -16.74 16.28 -32.46
N LEU A 316 -15.83 16.58 -31.53
CA LEU A 316 -15.75 17.85 -30.81
C LEU A 316 -14.71 18.76 -31.49
N ASN A 317 -14.97 20.07 -31.54
CA ASN A 317 -13.95 21.07 -31.82
C ASN A 317 -13.17 21.43 -30.54
N GLU A 318 -12.10 22.21 -30.65
CA GLU A 318 -11.26 22.61 -29.52
C GLU A 318 -12.03 23.30 -28.37
N TYR A 319 -12.99 24.17 -28.68
CA TYR A 319 -13.81 24.84 -27.67
C TYR A 319 -14.76 23.87 -26.96
N ASP A 320 -15.46 23.01 -27.70
CA ASP A 320 -16.30 21.96 -27.12
C ASP A 320 -15.47 20.93 -26.34
N CYS A 321 -14.26 20.61 -26.79
CA CYS A 321 -13.31 19.70 -26.11
C CYS A 321 -12.94 20.20 -24.71
N ASN A 322 -12.46 21.45 -24.63
CA ASN A 322 -12.02 22.10 -23.39
C ASN A 322 -13.18 22.39 -22.41
N ASN A 323 -14.43 22.39 -22.88
CA ASN A 323 -15.60 22.48 -22.01
C ASN A 323 -16.18 21.10 -21.63
N ALA A 324 -15.99 20.07 -22.46
CA ALA A 324 -16.53 18.73 -22.26
C ALA A 324 -15.68 17.88 -21.30
N PHE A 325 -14.36 17.97 -21.34
CA PHE A 325 -13.48 17.23 -20.41
C PHE A 325 -13.10 18.07 -19.20
N HIS A 326 -13.07 17.46 -18.02
CA HIS A 326 -12.47 18.06 -16.83
C HIS A 326 -10.95 17.84 -16.82
N ASP A 327 -10.19 18.80 -16.29
CA ASP A 327 -8.72 18.81 -16.40
C ASP A 327 -8.06 17.53 -15.89
N ASN A 328 -8.56 16.92 -14.82
CA ASN A 328 -7.96 15.71 -14.25
C ASN A 328 -8.15 14.44 -15.10
N PHE A 329 -8.94 14.49 -16.18
CA PHE A 329 -8.98 13.42 -17.18
C PHE A 329 -7.66 13.33 -17.97
N ARG A 330 -6.90 14.43 -18.06
CA ARG A 330 -5.54 14.48 -18.64
C ARG A 330 -4.57 13.55 -17.94
N ASP A 331 -4.71 13.39 -16.63
CA ASP A 331 -3.85 12.52 -15.81
C ASP A 331 -4.02 11.04 -16.22
N PHE A 332 -5.27 10.62 -16.42
CA PHE A 332 -5.62 9.28 -16.92
C PHE A 332 -5.12 9.06 -18.36
N VAL A 333 -5.30 10.05 -19.24
CA VAL A 333 -4.72 10.02 -20.60
C VAL A 333 -3.20 9.82 -20.53
N GLY A 334 -2.50 10.54 -19.64
CA GLY A 334 -1.06 10.39 -19.41
C GLY A 334 -0.62 8.97 -19.07
N ARG A 335 -1.38 8.26 -18.20
CA ARG A 335 -1.11 6.85 -17.85
C ARG A 335 -1.30 5.86 -19.00
N VAL A 336 -2.31 6.08 -19.84
CA VAL A 336 -2.57 5.21 -21.00
C VAL A 336 -1.54 5.46 -22.09
N ILE A 337 -1.18 6.72 -22.37
CA ILE A 337 -0.28 7.05 -23.48
C ILE A 337 1.21 6.98 -23.16
N LYS A 338 1.68 6.96 -21.91
CA LYS A 338 3.14 6.97 -21.60
C LYS A 338 3.89 5.79 -22.25
N ALA A 339 5.19 5.96 -22.52
CA ALA A 339 6.02 4.95 -23.18
C ALA A 339 6.09 3.62 -22.40
N ASP A 340 6.22 3.71 -21.09
CA ASP A 340 6.05 2.58 -20.17
C ASP A 340 4.59 2.52 -19.68
N THR A 341 3.65 2.32 -20.61
CA THR A 341 2.20 2.37 -20.37
C THR A 341 1.74 1.38 -19.29
N ASP A 342 0.69 1.72 -18.54
CA ASP A 342 0.05 0.79 -17.62
C ASP A 342 -0.81 -0.27 -18.35
N PHE A 343 -1.00 -0.12 -19.67
CA PHE A 343 -1.87 -0.93 -20.53
C PHE A 343 -1.18 -1.37 -21.83
N PRO A 344 -0.20 -2.30 -21.76
CA PRO A 344 0.65 -2.67 -22.90
C PRO A 344 -0.14 -3.22 -24.10
N ASP A 345 -1.13 -4.09 -23.87
CA ASP A 345 -1.87 -4.74 -24.95
C ASP A 345 -2.91 -3.83 -25.63
N ALA A 346 -3.31 -2.73 -24.99
CA ALA A 346 -4.46 -1.90 -25.37
C ALA A 346 -4.36 -1.14 -26.72
N GLN A 347 -3.26 -1.32 -27.46
CA GLN A 347 -2.96 -0.62 -28.71
C GLN A 347 -3.15 0.90 -28.55
N HIS A 348 -2.52 1.45 -27.50
CA HIS A 348 -3.03 2.43 -26.53
C HIS A 348 -4.01 3.50 -27.05
N LEU A 349 -3.71 4.16 -28.18
CA LEU A 349 -4.56 5.21 -28.73
C LEU A 349 -5.95 4.69 -29.18
N ARG A 350 -6.03 3.45 -29.69
CA ARG A 350 -7.30 2.79 -30.08
C ARG A 350 -8.17 2.53 -28.85
N GLY A 351 -7.60 1.88 -27.83
CA GLY A 351 -8.25 1.65 -26.54
C GLY A 351 -8.67 2.95 -25.85
N LEU A 352 -7.82 3.98 -25.89
CA LEU A 352 -8.12 5.28 -25.27
C LEU A 352 -9.25 6.04 -25.97
N ILE A 353 -9.35 5.97 -27.31
CA ILE A 353 -10.50 6.53 -28.05
C ILE A 353 -11.80 5.80 -27.64
N LYS A 354 -11.77 4.46 -27.54
CA LYS A 354 -12.91 3.65 -27.10
C LYS A 354 -13.34 4.00 -25.67
N ALA A 355 -12.40 3.98 -24.74
CA ALA A 355 -12.63 4.35 -23.34
C ALA A 355 -13.20 5.77 -23.23
N SER A 356 -12.63 6.75 -23.94
CA SER A 356 -13.12 8.14 -23.92
C SER A 356 -14.54 8.28 -24.49
N ALA A 357 -14.91 7.48 -25.49
CA ALA A 357 -16.28 7.42 -25.99
C ALA A 357 -17.26 6.84 -24.95
N VAL A 358 -16.83 5.81 -24.20
CA VAL A 358 -17.59 5.23 -23.07
C VAL A 358 -17.76 6.25 -21.93
N PHE A 359 -16.68 6.88 -21.44
CA PHE A 359 -16.75 7.92 -20.42
C PHE A 359 -17.70 9.07 -20.84
N ALA A 360 -17.64 9.49 -22.10
CA ALA A 360 -18.56 10.50 -22.64
C ALA A 360 -20.01 10.01 -22.69
N LEU A 361 -20.27 8.80 -23.18
CA LEU A 361 -21.61 8.22 -23.25
C LEU A 361 -22.22 8.10 -21.84
N ASN A 362 -21.43 7.73 -20.85
CA ASN A 362 -21.85 7.60 -19.45
C ASN A 362 -22.13 8.95 -18.79
N ALA A 363 -21.30 9.97 -19.00
CA ALA A 363 -21.63 11.34 -18.58
C ALA A 363 -22.97 11.80 -19.19
N CYS A 364 -23.19 11.54 -20.50
CA CYS A 364 -24.46 11.87 -21.14
C CYS A 364 -25.67 11.08 -20.58
N ASN A 365 -25.50 9.79 -20.28
CA ASN A 365 -26.55 8.95 -19.69
C ASN A 365 -26.93 9.40 -18.27
N LEU A 366 -25.96 9.88 -17.48
CA LEU A 366 -26.14 10.36 -16.10
C LEU A 366 -26.53 11.85 -16.02
N GLY A 367 -26.66 12.51 -17.17
CA GLY A 367 -27.09 13.91 -17.31
C GLY A 367 -25.99 14.95 -17.03
N ASP A 368 -24.75 14.52 -16.81
CA ASP A 368 -23.62 15.35 -16.39
C ASP A 368 -23.05 16.19 -17.55
N SER A 369 -22.67 17.43 -17.27
CA SER A 369 -22.16 18.36 -18.29
C SER A 369 -20.71 18.10 -18.71
N ARG A 370 -19.91 17.51 -17.81
CA ARG A 370 -18.46 17.29 -17.96
C ARG A 370 -18.07 15.84 -17.77
N ILE A 371 -17.17 15.37 -18.64
CA ILE A 371 -16.48 14.09 -18.53
C ILE A 371 -15.38 14.20 -17.48
N THR A 372 -15.56 13.46 -16.39
CA THR A 372 -14.52 13.20 -15.38
C THR A 372 -14.20 11.69 -15.34
N PRO A 373 -13.08 11.28 -14.68
CA PRO A 373 -12.79 9.86 -14.39
C PRO A 373 -13.87 9.09 -13.62
N ALA A 374 -14.88 9.76 -13.05
CA ALA A 374 -15.97 9.12 -12.33
C ALA A 374 -17.05 8.49 -13.24
N HIS A 375 -16.96 8.63 -14.58
CA HIS A 375 -17.92 8.05 -15.54
C HIS A 375 -17.51 6.67 -16.09
N PHE A 376 -16.67 5.95 -15.33
CA PHE A 376 -16.21 4.60 -15.62
C PHE A 376 -17.34 3.56 -15.65
N ASP A 377 -17.14 2.49 -16.40
CA ASP A 377 -17.88 1.23 -16.30
C ASP A 377 -17.03 0.06 -16.82
N GLU A 378 -17.61 -1.13 -16.91
CA GLU A 378 -16.95 -2.34 -17.42
C GLU A 378 -16.45 -2.25 -18.88
N HIS A 379 -17.03 -1.40 -19.74
CA HIS A 379 -16.61 -1.24 -21.13
C HIS A 379 -15.28 -0.48 -21.25
N VAL A 380 -14.90 0.28 -20.21
CA VAL A 380 -13.55 0.85 -20.08
C VAL A 380 -12.52 -0.25 -19.82
N ILE A 381 -12.88 -1.32 -19.13
CA ILE A 381 -12.02 -2.50 -18.93
C ILE A 381 -11.80 -3.19 -20.28
N ASP A 382 -12.85 -3.46 -21.05
CA ASP A 382 -12.77 -4.06 -22.39
C ASP A 382 -11.96 -3.21 -23.39
N ALA A 383 -11.86 -1.89 -23.15
CA ALA A 383 -11.10 -0.97 -23.97
C ALA A 383 -9.59 -0.95 -23.65
N LEU A 384 -9.17 -1.35 -22.44
CA LEU A 384 -7.80 -1.14 -21.93
C LEU A 384 -7.11 -2.41 -21.41
N VAL A 385 -7.85 -3.45 -21.04
CA VAL A 385 -7.31 -4.70 -20.49
C VAL A 385 -7.66 -5.82 -21.46
N LEU A 386 -6.78 -6.10 -22.44
CA LEU A 386 -7.05 -7.13 -23.45
C LEU A 386 -6.70 -8.55 -23.00
N SER A 387 -6.08 -8.73 -21.82
CA SER A 387 -6.07 -10.03 -21.15
C SER A 387 -7.50 -10.34 -20.66
N GLU A 388 -8.17 -11.25 -21.36
CA GLU A 388 -9.52 -11.73 -21.05
C GLU A 388 -9.69 -12.10 -19.57
N ALA A 389 -8.69 -12.75 -18.98
CA ALA A 389 -8.76 -13.26 -17.62
C ALA A 389 -8.54 -12.17 -16.55
N LEU A 390 -7.68 -11.18 -16.83
CA LEU A 390 -7.50 -10.00 -15.98
C LEU A 390 -8.69 -9.03 -16.10
N ALA A 391 -9.25 -8.87 -17.30
CA ALA A 391 -10.48 -8.12 -17.53
C ALA A 391 -11.67 -8.75 -16.78
N THR A 392 -11.85 -10.07 -16.92
CA THR A 392 -12.89 -10.82 -16.19
C THR A 392 -12.76 -10.65 -14.68
N MET A 393 -11.54 -10.65 -14.14
CA MET A 393 -11.27 -10.34 -12.73
C MET A 393 -11.73 -8.93 -12.35
N TYR A 394 -11.29 -7.90 -13.06
CA TYR A 394 -11.69 -6.52 -12.75
C TYR A 394 -13.20 -6.29 -12.88
N LYS A 395 -13.87 -6.90 -13.87
CA LYS A 395 -15.34 -6.86 -14.01
C LYS A 395 -16.04 -7.51 -12.82
N SER A 396 -15.64 -8.73 -12.46
CA SER A 396 -16.19 -9.47 -11.31
C SER A 396 -16.04 -8.68 -10.00
N ASN A 397 -14.87 -8.07 -9.81
CA ASN A 397 -14.59 -7.24 -8.63
C ASN A 397 -15.40 -5.93 -8.66
N TYR A 398 -15.54 -5.29 -9.83
CA TYR A 398 -16.34 -4.07 -10.02
C TYR A 398 -17.82 -4.30 -9.69
N ASP A 399 -18.45 -5.33 -10.27
CA ASP A 399 -19.86 -5.64 -10.01
C ASP A 399 -20.10 -5.97 -8.53
N PHE A 400 -19.21 -6.75 -7.92
CA PHE A 400 -19.27 -7.08 -6.50
C PHE A 400 -19.12 -5.82 -5.62
N ILE A 401 -18.22 -4.89 -5.96
CA ILE A 401 -18.08 -3.60 -5.27
C ILE A 401 -19.36 -2.78 -5.40
N ILE A 402 -19.92 -2.66 -6.60
CA ILE A 402 -21.12 -1.84 -6.84
C ILE A 402 -22.33 -2.42 -6.08
N ASP A 403 -22.50 -3.74 -6.04
CA ASP A 403 -23.57 -4.38 -5.27
C ASP A 403 -23.32 -4.39 -3.75
N TYR A 404 -22.07 -4.27 -3.29
CA TYR A 404 -21.76 -4.04 -1.88
C TYR A 404 -21.99 -2.57 -1.49
N ALA A 405 -21.59 -1.62 -2.34
CA ALA A 405 -21.75 -0.19 -2.12
C ALA A 405 -23.23 0.22 -1.99
N LYS A 406 -24.13 -0.40 -2.78
CA LYS A 406 -25.59 -0.27 -2.64
C LYS A 406 -26.09 -0.61 -1.23
N LYS A 407 -25.56 -1.68 -0.62
CA LYS A 407 -25.93 -2.13 0.74
C LYS A 407 -25.34 -1.24 1.83
N LEU A 408 -24.20 -0.60 1.56
CA LEU A 408 -23.48 0.28 2.47
C LEU A 408 -23.98 1.75 2.41
N ALA A 409 -24.75 2.09 1.39
CA ALA A 409 -25.37 3.40 1.21
C ALA A 409 -26.63 3.56 2.08
N SER A 410 -26.77 4.73 2.71
CA SER A 410 -27.91 5.08 3.55
C SER A 410 -29.09 5.66 2.75
N ASN A 411 -28.87 5.99 1.48
CA ASN A 411 -29.82 6.59 0.52
C ASN A 411 -29.20 6.67 -0.89
N ASP A 412 -30.05 6.91 -1.89
CA ASP A 412 -29.73 7.00 -3.32
C ASP A 412 -28.62 8.01 -3.67
N VAL A 413 -28.49 9.09 -2.91
CA VAL A 413 -27.45 10.13 -3.12
C VAL A 413 -26.10 9.62 -2.65
N GLU A 414 -26.05 8.94 -1.49
CA GLU A 414 -24.84 8.27 -1.03
C GLU A 414 -24.45 7.10 -1.94
N GLU A 415 -25.41 6.30 -2.44
CA GLU A 415 -25.14 5.25 -3.43
C GLU A 415 -24.49 5.83 -4.69
N SER A 416 -25.10 6.90 -5.24
CA SER A 416 -24.61 7.58 -6.44
C SER A 416 -23.17 8.07 -6.25
N ILE A 417 -22.87 8.70 -5.11
CA ILE A 417 -21.55 9.25 -4.81
C ILE A 417 -20.51 8.14 -4.54
N LEU A 418 -20.89 7.07 -3.83
CA LEU A 418 -20.04 5.88 -3.67
C LEU A 418 -19.69 5.28 -5.04
N LYS A 419 -20.67 5.16 -5.96
CA LYS A 419 -20.42 4.69 -7.32
C LYS A 419 -19.45 5.61 -8.08
N TYR A 420 -19.65 6.93 -8.03
CA TYR A 420 -18.69 7.88 -8.64
C TYR A 420 -17.27 7.77 -8.03
N MET A 421 -17.14 7.48 -6.73
CA MET A 421 -15.85 7.21 -6.08
C MET A 421 -15.21 5.91 -6.57
N VAL A 422 -15.94 4.80 -6.57
CA VAL A 422 -15.48 3.50 -7.10
C VAL A 422 -15.01 3.66 -8.55
N ASN A 423 -15.81 4.33 -9.38
CA ASN A 423 -15.49 4.60 -10.78
C ASN A 423 -14.17 5.37 -10.96
N ALA A 424 -13.94 6.40 -10.14
CA ALA A 424 -12.69 7.15 -10.14
C ALA A 424 -11.52 6.28 -9.64
N ILE A 425 -11.71 5.45 -8.61
CA ILE A 425 -10.68 4.52 -8.10
C ILE A 425 -10.28 3.49 -9.16
N PHE A 426 -11.24 2.91 -9.89
CA PHE A 426 -10.96 2.02 -11.01
C PHE A 426 -10.13 2.74 -12.08
N THR A 427 -10.61 3.87 -12.60
CA THR A 427 -9.88 4.67 -13.60
C THR A 427 -8.47 5.07 -13.12
N GLY A 428 -8.31 5.34 -11.83
CA GLY A 428 -7.07 5.76 -11.22
C GLY A 428 -6.08 4.64 -10.86
N SER A 429 -6.49 3.37 -10.78
CA SER A 429 -5.63 2.29 -10.27
C SER A 429 -5.60 0.96 -11.04
N ILE A 430 -6.56 0.66 -11.93
CA ILE A 430 -6.44 -0.56 -12.74
C ILE A 430 -5.22 -0.49 -13.66
N VAL A 431 -4.61 -1.64 -13.92
CA VAL A 431 -3.48 -1.83 -14.84
C VAL A 431 -3.74 -3.06 -15.72
N GLY A 432 -3.28 -3.02 -16.98
CA GLY A 432 -3.21 -4.19 -17.84
C GLY A 432 -1.94 -5.02 -17.63
N ASP A 433 -0.85 -4.41 -17.16
CA ASP A 433 0.42 -5.07 -16.85
C ASP A 433 0.47 -5.64 -15.43
N VAL A 434 0.67 -6.96 -15.30
CA VAL A 434 0.79 -7.65 -13.99
C VAL A 434 2.06 -7.26 -13.23
N HIS A 435 3.15 -6.95 -13.91
CA HIS A 435 4.39 -6.54 -13.25
C HIS A 435 4.17 -5.19 -12.54
N LYS A 436 3.28 -4.35 -13.08
CA LYS A 436 2.82 -3.10 -12.47
C LYS A 436 1.73 -3.30 -11.42
N LEU A 437 1.04 -4.44 -11.36
CA LEU A 437 0.04 -4.73 -10.32
C LEU A 437 0.64 -4.68 -8.90
N LEU A 438 1.89 -5.10 -8.71
CA LEU A 438 2.59 -4.93 -7.42
C LEU A 438 2.89 -3.47 -7.07
N PHE A 439 3.20 -2.63 -8.06
CA PHE A 439 3.42 -1.19 -7.86
C PHE A 439 2.10 -0.46 -7.62
N ALA A 440 1.03 -0.89 -8.30
CA ALA A 440 -0.33 -0.41 -8.09
C ALA A 440 -0.82 -0.75 -6.68
N LEU A 441 -0.71 -2.01 -6.27
CA LEU A 441 -1.02 -2.44 -4.90
C LEU A 441 -0.25 -1.66 -3.83
N ARG A 442 0.96 -1.20 -4.12
CA ARG A 442 1.79 -0.36 -3.23
C ARG A 442 1.49 1.14 -3.33
N GLY A 443 0.49 1.55 -4.10
CA GLY A 443 0.11 2.96 -4.27
C GLY A 443 1.18 3.81 -4.98
N SER A 444 2.02 3.21 -5.84
CA SER A 444 3.09 3.94 -6.53
C SER A 444 2.51 5.05 -7.41
N LYS A 445 2.95 6.29 -7.17
CA LYS A 445 2.48 7.49 -7.91
C LYS A 445 2.91 7.52 -9.38
N GLU A 446 3.74 6.56 -9.82
CA GLU A 446 4.12 6.33 -11.22
C GLU A 446 3.08 5.49 -11.99
N VAL A 447 2.22 4.77 -11.26
CA VAL A 447 1.27 3.77 -11.77
C VAL A 447 -0.18 4.06 -11.34
N VAL A 448 -0.39 4.84 -10.27
CA VAL A 448 -1.70 5.10 -9.65
C VAL A 448 -1.96 6.59 -9.47
N LEU A 449 -3.17 7.03 -9.82
CA LEU A 449 -3.68 8.39 -9.61
C LEU A 449 -4.64 8.52 -8.42
N SER A 450 -5.31 7.45 -8.01
CA SER A 450 -6.43 7.44 -7.04
C SER A 450 -6.03 7.66 -5.58
N ALA A 451 -5.08 8.58 -5.38
CA ALA A 451 -4.95 9.35 -4.15
C ALA A 451 -6.26 10.08 -3.82
N GLU A 452 -6.55 10.26 -2.53
CA GLU A 452 -7.79 10.90 -2.06
C GLU A 452 -8.03 12.26 -2.72
N SER A 453 -6.97 13.08 -2.87
CA SER A 453 -7.02 14.40 -3.50
C SER A 453 -7.40 14.38 -5.00
N TRP A 454 -7.21 13.25 -5.68
CA TRP A 454 -7.55 13.07 -7.09
C TRP A 454 -8.93 12.41 -7.26
N VAL A 455 -9.29 11.48 -6.36
CA VAL A 455 -10.66 10.93 -6.31
C VAL A 455 -11.65 12.05 -5.99
N ARG A 456 -11.35 12.96 -5.05
CA ARG A 456 -12.15 14.17 -4.76
C ARG A 456 -12.33 15.04 -6.02
N ARG A 457 -11.23 15.46 -6.66
CA ARG A 457 -11.25 16.26 -7.90
C ARG A 457 -11.94 15.59 -9.10
N SER A 458 -12.12 14.28 -9.07
CA SER A 458 -12.90 13.55 -10.10
C SER A 458 -14.40 13.70 -9.95
N ILE A 459 -14.89 14.14 -8.80
CA ILE A 459 -16.32 14.07 -8.40
C ILE A 459 -16.85 15.45 -7.99
N GLU A 460 -16.00 16.33 -7.46
CA GLU A 460 -16.35 17.71 -7.12
C GLU A 460 -17.16 18.46 -8.21
N PRO A 461 -16.81 18.41 -9.51
CA PRO A 461 -17.61 19.04 -10.57
C PRO A 461 -19.04 18.50 -10.68
N ILE A 462 -19.23 17.21 -10.40
CA ILE A 462 -20.52 16.51 -10.43
C ILE A 462 -21.35 16.91 -9.20
N LEU A 463 -20.72 17.04 -8.03
CA LEU A 463 -21.38 17.53 -6.81
C LEU A 463 -21.83 18.99 -6.97
N GLU A 464 -21.01 19.84 -7.59
CA GLU A 464 -21.34 21.24 -7.87
C GLU A 464 -22.54 21.36 -8.82
N GLU A 465 -22.53 20.61 -9.94
CA GLU A 465 -23.64 20.61 -10.91
C GLU A 465 -24.94 20.08 -10.30
N LYS A 466 -24.88 18.97 -9.54
CA LYS A 466 -26.03 18.36 -8.85
C LYS A 466 -26.38 19.04 -7.52
N LYS A 467 -25.63 20.08 -7.12
CA LYS A 467 -25.80 20.89 -5.89
C LYS A 467 -25.78 20.06 -4.60
N TYR A 468 -25.00 18.99 -4.57
CA TYR A 468 -24.81 18.17 -3.38
C TYR A 468 -23.87 18.87 -2.37
N PRO A 469 -24.06 18.68 -1.05
CA PRO A 469 -23.24 19.39 -0.05
C PRO A 469 -21.80 18.90 -0.07
N SER A 470 -20.81 19.80 -0.18
CA SER A 470 -19.38 19.43 -0.28
C SER A 470 -18.85 18.63 0.92
N TYR A 471 -19.45 18.79 2.11
CA TYR A 471 -19.09 18.00 3.29
C TYR A 471 -19.41 16.50 3.13
N ILE A 472 -20.27 16.10 2.20
CA ILE A 472 -20.66 14.69 2.02
C ILE A 472 -19.44 13.80 1.69
N LEU A 473 -18.42 14.36 1.01
CA LEU A 473 -17.16 13.68 0.74
C LEU A 473 -16.41 13.29 2.02
N SER A 474 -16.49 14.06 3.11
CA SER A 474 -15.82 13.69 4.38
C SER A 474 -16.54 12.56 5.12
N THR A 475 -17.84 12.38 4.87
CA THR A 475 -18.62 11.25 5.44
C THR A 475 -18.43 9.97 4.64
N ILE A 476 -18.31 10.06 3.31
CA ILE A 476 -18.27 8.90 2.41
C ILE A 476 -16.83 8.37 2.21
N MET A 477 -15.80 9.22 2.14
CA MET A 477 -14.41 8.75 1.93
C MET A 477 -13.94 7.67 2.93
N PRO A 478 -14.25 7.75 4.25
CA PRO A 478 -13.91 6.69 5.19
C PRO A 478 -14.63 5.35 4.96
N LYS A 479 -15.71 5.29 4.16
CA LYS A 479 -16.36 4.02 3.78
C LYS A 479 -15.58 3.25 2.71
N LEU A 480 -14.74 3.93 1.91
CA LEU A 480 -14.03 3.33 0.78
C LEU A 480 -13.03 2.24 1.21
N SER A 481 -12.37 2.42 2.35
CA SER A 481 -11.42 1.44 2.89
C SER A 481 -12.06 0.18 3.48
N ASN A 482 -13.40 0.15 3.57
CA ASN A 482 -14.18 -1.00 3.97
C ASN A 482 -14.87 -1.68 2.77
N LEU A 483 -14.76 -1.13 1.56
CA LEU A 483 -15.29 -1.78 0.36
C LEU A 483 -14.44 -3.02 0.00
N PRO A 484 -15.09 -4.12 -0.45
CA PRO A 484 -14.37 -5.31 -0.93
C PRO A 484 -13.49 -4.93 -2.13
N TYR A 485 -12.39 -5.65 -2.35
CA TYR A 485 -11.46 -5.40 -3.47
C TYR A 485 -10.93 -3.94 -3.62
N ILE A 486 -11.10 -3.06 -2.63
CA ILE A 486 -10.45 -1.74 -2.59
C ILE A 486 -9.51 -1.71 -1.38
N ARG A 487 -8.20 -1.58 -1.62
CA ARG A 487 -7.15 -1.49 -0.60
C ARG A 487 -6.87 0.00 -0.31
N GLU A 488 -6.79 0.35 0.97
CA GLU A 488 -6.31 1.65 1.44
C GLU A 488 -4.78 1.57 1.62
N VAL A 489 -4.02 2.52 1.05
CA VAL A 489 -2.55 2.53 1.11
C VAL A 489 -2.05 3.92 1.49
N SER A 490 -1.34 4.04 2.62
CA SER A 490 -0.70 5.28 3.05
C SER A 490 0.61 5.51 2.29
N VAL A 491 0.71 6.60 1.51
CA VAL A 491 1.87 6.92 0.66
C VAL A 491 2.41 8.30 1.02
N GLY A 492 3.25 8.34 2.06
CA GLY A 492 3.71 9.58 2.68
C GLY A 492 2.60 10.19 3.54
N ASN A 493 2.19 11.42 3.23
CA ASN A 493 1.14 12.14 3.96
C ASN A 493 -0.24 12.05 3.28
N GLU A 494 -0.43 11.10 2.36
CA GLU A 494 -1.62 11.01 1.51
C GLU A 494 -2.11 9.55 1.41
N VAL A 495 -3.42 9.36 1.46
CA VAL A 495 -4.08 8.06 1.28
C VAL A 495 -4.32 7.79 -0.20
N VAL A 496 -4.02 6.58 -0.65
CA VAL A 496 -4.25 6.09 -2.01
C VAL A 496 -5.16 4.86 -1.96
N TYR A 497 -6.26 4.91 -2.71
CA TYR A 497 -7.20 3.80 -2.85
C TYR A 497 -6.90 3.04 -4.13
N VAL A 498 -6.78 1.71 -4.07
CA VAL A 498 -6.37 0.89 -5.22
C VAL A 498 -7.26 -0.33 -5.38
N VAL A 499 -7.63 -0.66 -6.62
CA VAL A 499 -8.36 -1.90 -6.94
C VAL A 499 -7.42 -3.08 -6.69
N SER A 500 -7.77 -3.87 -5.69
CA SER A 500 -7.10 -5.10 -5.33
C SER A 500 -7.64 -6.28 -6.15
N PRO A 501 -6.78 -7.22 -6.55
CA PRO A 501 -7.23 -8.46 -7.17
C PRO A 501 -7.84 -9.44 -6.14
N TYR A 502 -7.45 -9.33 -4.87
CA TYR A 502 -7.99 -10.11 -3.74
C TYR A 502 -8.97 -9.27 -2.91
N ILE A 503 -9.93 -9.93 -2.24
CA ILE A 503 -10.88 -9.25 -1.36
C ILE A 503 -10.14 -8.61 -0.18
N ASN A 504 -10.50 -7.36 0.14
CA ASN A 504 -9.89 -6.58 1.20
C ASN A 504 -10.05 -7.30 2.56
N PRO A 505 -8.95 -7.66 3.27
CA PRO A 505 -9.03 -8.33 4.57
C PRO A 505 -9.82 -7.55 5.63
N ARG A 506 -9.87 -6.21 5.51
CA ARG A 506 -10.63 -5.33 6.40
C ARG A 506 -12.15 -5.48 6.21
N THR A 507 -12.62 -5.68 4.97
CA THR A 507 -14.04 -5.96 4.68
C THR A 507 -14.45 -7.29 5.32
N LEU A 508 -13.71 -8.36 5.01
CA LEU A 508 -13.93 -9.69 5.61
C LEU A 508 -13.93 -9.63 7.14
N LEU A 509 -13.04 -8.82 7.74
CA LEU A 509 -13.00 -8.68 9.19
C LEU A 509 -14.27 -8.04 9.75
N TYR A 510 -14.80 -6.97 9.14
CA TYR A 510 -16.02 -6.33 9.65
C TYR A 510 -17.26 -7.21 9.48
N ASP A 511 -17.36 -7.97 8.39
CA ASP A 511 -18.39 -9.01 8.21
C ASP A 511 -18.33 -10.05 9.35
N LEU A 512 -17.12 -10.57 9.64
CA LEU A 512 -16.87 -11.52 10.73
C LEU A 512 -17.09 -10.92 12.13
N ILE A 513 -16.83 -9.63 12.33
CA ILE A 513 -17.14 -8.92 13.58
C ILE A 513 -18.65 -8.85 13.79
N GLU A 514 -19.42 -8.52 12.76
CA GLU A 514 -20.89 -8.45 12.85
C GLU A 514 -21.49 -9.84 13.10
N GLU A 515 -21.02 -10.87 12.40
CA GLU A 515 -21.42 -12.26 12.65
C GLU A 515 -21.06 -12.74 14.06
N ASN A 516 -19.87 -12.42 14.57
CA ASN A 516 -19.48 -12.80 15.92
C ASN A 516 -20.24 -12.00 17.00
N GLY A 517 -20.54 -10.73 16.76
CA GLY A 517 -21.37 -9.90 17.65
C GLY A 517 -22.79 -10.44 17.81
N LYS A 518 -23.44 -10.82 16.71
CA LYS A 518 -24.80 -11.42 16.71
C LYS A 518 -24.93 -12.66 17.61
N LYS A 519 -23.84 -13.41 17.83
CA LYS A 519 -23.81 -14.60 18.71
C LYS A 519 -23.93 -14.24 20.21
N HIS A 520 -23.75 -12.96 20.56
CA HIS A 520 -23.66 -12.47 21.95
C HIS A 520 -24.66 -11.35 22.31
N PHE A 521 -25.29 -10.67 21.35
CA PHE A 521 -26.24 -9.57 21.64
C PHE A 521 -27.51 -10.03 22.40
N ASP A 522 -28.28 -10.96 21.85
CA ASP A 522 -29.59 -11.39 22.40
C ASP A 522 -29.44 -12.42 23.55
N LYS A 523 -28.64 -12.08 24.56
CA LYS A 523 -28.35 -12.93 25.72
C LYS A 523 -29.10 -12.48 26.96
N LYS A 524 -29.70 -13.43 27.69
CA LYS A 524 -30.27 -13.19 29.03
C LYS A 524 -29.15 -12.87 30.01
N ASP A 525 -29.43 -12.08 31.05
CA ASP A 525 -28.37 -11.55 31.93
C ASP A 525 -27.54 -12.63 32.64
N ALA A 526 -28.15 -13.78 33.01
CA ALA A 526 -27.40 -14.93 33.50
C ALA A 526 -26.41 -15.51 32.46
N GLU A 527 -26.83 -15.63 31.19
CA GLU A 527 -25.94 -16.06 30.10
C GLU A 527 -24.85 -15.01 29.83
N LYS A 528 -25.15 -13.71 29.97
CA LYS A 528 -24.14 -12.63 29.87
C LYS A 528 -23.06 -12.81 30.95
N ILE A 529 -23.49 -13.04 32.20
CA ILE A 529 -22.61 -13.26 33.36
C ILE A 529 -21.71 -14.47 33.14
N ASP A 530 -22.26 -15.62 32.76
CA ASP A 530 -21.49 -16.85 32.52
C ASP A 530 -20.41 -16.68 31.43
N ILE A 531 -20.73 -15.98 30.33
CA ILE A 531 -19.77 -15.70 29.25
C ILE A 531 -18.62 -14.82 29.78
N VAL A 532 -18.92 -13.73 30.49
CA VAL A 532 -17.91 -12.82 31.04
C VAL A 532 -17.03 -13.53 32.08
N LYS A 533 -17.65 -14.26 33.00
CA LYS A 533 -16.98 -15.02 34.07
C LYS A 533 -16.03 -16.08 33.52
N SER A 534 -16.42 -16.78 32.45
CA SER A 534 -15.58 -17.78 31.78
C SER A 534 -14.32 -17.14 31.18
N GLU A 535 -14.46 -16.04 30.45
CA GLU A 535 -13.33 -15.32 29.83
C GLU A 535 -12.43 -14.66 30.89
N LEU A 536 -13.00 -14.05 31.93
CA LEU A 536 -12.22 -13.50 33.05
C LEU A 536 -11.43 -14.59 33.78
N SER A 537 -12.01 -15.79 33.95
CA SER A 537 -11.30 -16.94 34.53
C SER A 537 -10.15 -17.42 33.63
N SER A 538 -10.36 -17.46 32.31
CA SER A 538 -9.31 -17.72 31.31
C SER A 538 -8.19 -16.70 31.43
N ILE A 539 -8.50 -15.40 31.41
CA ILE A 539 -7.54 -14.30 31.51
C ILE A 539 -6.74 -14.36 32.83
N ILE A 540 -7.43 -14.48 33.98
CA ILE A 540 -6.77 -14.53 35.29
C ILE A 540 -5.90 -15.79 35.43
N SER A 541 -6.31 -16.94 34.89
CA SER A 541 -5.47 -18.16 34.91
C SER A 541 -4.20 -18.01 34.06
N ARG A 542 -4.27 -17.33 32.91
CA ARG A 542 -3.10 -17.01 32.07
C ARG A 542 -2.14 -16.02 32.75
N ILE A 543 -2.65 -15.09 33.56
CA ILE A 543 -1.86 -14.14 34.36
C ILE A 543 -1.30 -14.79 35.64
N GLY A 544 -1.86 -15.93 36.07
CA GLY A 544 -1.91 -16.43 37.45
C GLY A 544 -0.62 -16.77 38.20
N ASN A 545 0.57 -16.40 37.70
CA ASN A 545 1.84 -16.44 38.43
C ASN A 545 2.71 -15.18 38.26
N ALA A 546 2.25 -14.14 37.57
CA ALA A 546 3.07 -12.95 37.25
C ALA A 546 3.39 -12.05 38.46
N LEU A 547 2.77 -12.28 39.62
CA LEU A 547 2.95 -11.48 40.82
C LEU A 547 3.05 -12.35 42.08
N GLU A 548 4.17 -12.24 42.79
CA GLU A 548 4.37 -12.99 44.04
C GLU A 548 3.50 -12.47 45.19
N TRP A 549 3.16 -11.17 45.22
CA TRP A 549 2.54 -10.50 46.36
C TRP A 549 1.01 -10.40 46.33
N VAL A 550 0.35 -10.73 45.22
CA VAL A 550 -1.13 -10.75 45.08
C VAL A 550 -1.63 -12.14 44.66
N GLU A 551 -2.88 -12.45 44.99
CA GLU A 551 -3.63 -13.60 44.49
C GLU A 551 -5.02 -13.14 44.06
N PHE A 552 -5.43 -13.48 42.83
CA PHE A 552 -6.78 -13.21 42.33
C PHE A 552 -7.62 -14.49 42.40
N ARG A 553 -8.86 -14.38 42.88
CA ARG A 553 -9.86 -15.46 42.85
C ARG A 553 -11.19 -14.98 42.28
N ILE A 554 -11.92 -15.88 41.64
CA ILE A 554 -13.32 -15.70 41.23
C ILE A 554 -14.18 -16.66 42.08
N THR A 555 -15.35 -16.21 42.53
CA THR A 555 -16.34 -17.04 43.21
C THR A 555 -17.76 -16.63 42.85
N ASP A 556 -18.70 -17.56 42.90
CA ASP A 556 -20.13 -17.24 42.78
C ASP A 556 -20.70 -16.65 44.06
N LYS A 557 -20.26 -17.16 45.22
CA LYS A 557 -20.60 -16.68 46.56
C LYS A 557 -19.45 -16.82 47.55
N LEU A 558 -19.14 -15.72 48.24
CA LEU A 558 -18.13 -15.65 49.31
C LEU A 558 -18.39 -16.66 50.42
N SER A 559 -19.66 -17.00 50.69
CA SER A 559 -20.02 -18.02 51.68
C SER A 559 -19.51 -19.42 51.33
N GLU A 560 -19.12 -19.69 50.08
CA GLU A 560 -18.52 -20.96 49.64
C GLU A 560 -17.00 -20.95 49.82
N LEU A 561 -16.33 -19.88 49.40
CA LEU A 561 -14.92 -19.62 49.68
C LEU A 561 -14.64 -19.59 51.21
N CYS A 562 -15.63 -19.14 51.99
CA CYS A 562 -15.63 -19.20 53.44
C CYS A 562 -15.69 -20.62 54.04
N LYS A 563 -16.13 -21.63 53.29
CA LYS A 563 -16.12 -23.04 53.73
C LYS A 563 -14.80 -23.75 53.40
N GLU A 564 -13.95 -23.20 52.52
CA GLU A 564 -12.61 -23.76 52.23
C GLU A 564 -11.71 -23.71 53.47
N GLY A 565 -11.23 -24.86 53.94
CA GLY A 565 -10.48 -24.97 55.21
C GLY A 565 -9.09 -24.30 55.22
N ARG A 566 -8.43 -24.20 54.05
CA ARG A 566 -7.17 -23.47 53.87
C ARG A 566 -7.14 -22.83 52.48
N LEU A 567 -7.10 -21.50 52.42
CA LEU A 567 -7.02 -20.72 51.18
C LEU A 567 -5.60 -20.67 50.58
N GLY A 568 -4.83 -21.76 50.66
CA GLY A 568 -3.42 -21.80 50.25
C GLY A 568 -2.46 -21.28 51.34
N ASN A 569 -1.49 -20.44 50.95
CA ASN A 569 -0.57 -19.74 51.86
C ASN A 569 -0.70 -18.19 51.80
N PRO A 570 -1.91 -17.61 51.94
CA PRO A 570 -2.20 -16.21 51.62
C PRO A 570 -1.83 -15.24 52.76
N GLN A 571 -1.27 -15.73 53.88
CA GLN A 571 -0.83 -14.87 55.00
C GLN A 571 0.21 -13.82 54.56
N ASN A 572 0.89 -14.08 53.44
CA ASN A 572 1.91 -13.22 52.86
C ASN A 572 1.46 -12.50 51.56
N LYS A 573 0.16 -12.51 51.21
CA LYS A 573 -0.35 -11.90 49.95
C LYS A 573 -1.57 -11.02 50.17
N LEU A 574 -1.76 -10.03 49.29
CA LEU A 574 -3.05 -9.37 49.08
C LEU A 574 -3.98 -10.34 48.32
N LEU A 575 -5.13 -10.69 48.90
CA LEU A 575 -6.11 -11.56 48.23
C LEU A 575 -7.23 -10.71 47.64
N VAL A 576 -7.39 -10.74 46.32
CA VAL A 576 -8.45 -10.03 45.58
C VAL A 576 -9.49 -11.05 45.11
N VAL A 577 -10.70 -11.00 45.68
CA VAL A 577 -11.80 -11.93 45.39
C VAL A 577 -12.88 -11.22 44.58
N ILE A 578 -13.07 -11.60 43.33
CA ILE A 578 -14.18 -11.13 42.49
C ILE A 578 -15.40 -12.03 42.77
N THR A 579 -16.48 -11.45 43.31
CA THR A 579 -17.76 -12.15 43.52
C THR A 579 -18.83 -11.69 42.53
N PHE A 580 -19.68 -12.62 42.10
CA PHE A 580 -20.68 -12.42 41.05
C PHE A 580 -22.13 -12.34 41.56
N ASN A 581 -22.48 -12.96 42.69
CA ASN A 581 -23.88 -13.07 43.14
C ASN A 581 -24.12 -12.68 44.63
N ASP A 582 -23.15 -12.07 45.30
CA ASP A 582 -23.32 -11.61 46.68
C ASP A 582 -23.84 -10.16 46.73
N ASP A 583 -24.80 -9.92 47.63
CA ASP A 583 -25.20 -8.55 47.99
C ASP A 583 -24.22 -7.89 48.98
N GLU A 584 -24.47 -6.64 49.37
CA GLU A 584 -23.53 -5.88 50.21
C GLU A 584 -23.44 -6.43 51.65
N HIS A 585 -24.50 -7.07 52.14
CA HIS A 585 -24.52 -7.71 53.44
C HIS A 585 -23.79 -9.07 53.40
N GLU A 586 -24.01 -9.86 52.35
CA GLU A 586 -23.25 -11.09 52.09
C GLU A 586 -21.75 -10.80 51.87
N ILE A 587 -21.41 -9.68 51.23
CA ILE A 587 -20.02 -9.18 51.12
C ILE A 587 -19.46 -8.80 52.48
N GLU A 588 -20.21 -8.08 53.33
CA GLU A 588 -19.75 -7.75 54.69
C GLU A 588 -19.46 -9.00 55.53
N GLU A 589 -20.36 -9.99 55.55
CA GLU A 589 -20.16 -11.24 56.28
C GLU A 589 -19.02 -12.07 55.68
N GLY A 590 -18.94 -12.12 54.35
CA GLY A 590 -17.86 -12.76 53.60
C GLY A 590 -16.48 -12.20 53.97
N ILE A 591 -16.32 -10.86 54.00
CA ILE A 591 -15.07 -10.22 54.40
C ILE A 591 -14.72 -10.53 55.86
N LYS A 592 -15.68 -10.40 56.79
CA LYS A 592 -15.46 -10.69 58.22
C LYS A 592 -15.09 -12.16 58.46
N CYS A 593 -15.59 -13.08 57.65
CA CYS A 593 -15.14 -14.46 57.62
C CYS A 593 -13.71 -14.58 57.05
N LEU A 594 -13.42 -13.96 55.91
CA LEU A 594 -12.12 -14.08 55.23
C LEU A 594 -10.96 -13.50 56.06
N THR A 595 -11.18 -12.44 56.86
CA THR A 595 -10.15 -11.88 57.75
C THR A 595 -9.70 -12.83 58.86
N SER A 596 -10.46 -13.90 59.16
CA SER A 596 -10.00 -14.97 60.04
C SER A 596 -8.94 -15.89 59.41
N LYS A 597 -8.76 -15.83 58.08
CA LYS A 597 -7.87 -16.70 57.28
C LYS A 597 -6.76 -15.94 56.55
N VAL A 598 -7.01 -14.68 56.19
CA VAL A 598 -6.14 -13.83 55.37
C VAL A 598 -6.05 -12.44 56.00
N ILE A 599 -4.88 -11.82 55.98
CA ILE A 599 -4.65 -10.54 56.70
C ILE A 599 -5.35 -9.37 56.01
N MET A 600 -5.37 -9.37 54.67
CA MET A 600 -6.12 -8.39 53.88
C MET A 600 -6.83 -9.04 52.68
N PRO A 601 -8.07 -9.53 52.87
CA PRO A 601 -8.97 -9.84 51.78
C PRO A 601 -9.62 -8.54 51.27
N VAL A 602 -9.55 -8.34 49.96
CA VAL A 602 -10.32 -7.32 49.23
C VAL A 602 -11.33 -8.05 48.37
N VAL A 603 -12.60 -7.73 48.53
CA VAL A 603 -13.68 -8.22 47.66
C VAL A 603 -13.95 -7.18 46.59
N VAL A 604 -14.05 -7.63 45.35
CA VAL A 604 -14.54 -6.84 44.22
C VAL A 604 -15.94 -7.31 43.91
N LYS A 605 -16.93 -6.40 43.92
CA LYS A 605 -18.30 -6.71 43.53
C LYS A 605 -18.39 -6.57 42.01
N PHE A 606 -18.61 -7.68 41.31
CA PHE A 606 -18.80 -7.65 39.86
C PHE A 606 -20.10 -6.92 39.50
N ASN A 607 -20.01 -5.93 38.61
CA ASN A 607 -21.16 -5.10 38.22
C ASN A 607 -21.30 -5.04 36.68
N LEU A 608 -22.18 -5.86 36.12
CA LEU A 608 -22.39 -5.95 34.67
C LEU A 608 -23.45 -4.95 34.19
N SER A 609 -23.03 -3.71 33.95
CA SER A 609 -23.84 -2.78 33.17
C SER A 609 -23.93 -3.22 31.70
N ASN A 610 -25.00 -2.82 30.99
CA ASN A 610 -25.11 -3.09 29.56
C ASN A 610 -23.96 -2.46 28.77
N ASP A 611 -23.47 -1.28 29.17
CA ASP A 611 -22.33 -0.63 28.51
C ASP A 611 -21.03 -1.45 28.67
N ALA A 612 -20.79 -1.99 29.86
CA ALA A 612 -19.64 -2.86 30.11
C ALA A 612 -19.76 -4.19 29.34
N TYR A 613 -20.96 -4.77 29.25
CA TYR A 613 -21.20 -5.94 28.42
C TYR A 613 -20.97 -5.66 26.94
N ASN A 614 -21.45 -4.53 26.42
CA ASN A 614 -21.26 -4.14 25.01
C ASN A 614 -19.77 -3.97 24.66
N LEU A 615 -18.99 -3.30 25.51
CA LEU A 615 -17.53 -3.16 25.35
C LEU A 615 -16.82 -4.53 25.35
N PHE A 616 -17.26 -5.44 26.20
CA PHE A 616 -16.73 -6.79 26.28
C PHE A 616 -17.13 -7.68 25.07
N VAL A 617 -18.36 -7.52 24.55
CA VAL A 617 -18.81 -8.16 23.31
C VAL A 617 -18.04 -7.62 22.09
N GLU A 618 -17.75 -6.32 22.02
CA GLU A 618 -16.86 -5.77 20.99
C GLU A 618 -15.47 -6.42 21.03
N TYR A 619 -14.85 -6.54 22.20
CA TYR A 619 -13.57 -7.24 22.38
C TYR A 619 -13.63 -8.68 21.83
N ILE A 620 -14.57 -9.49 22.31
CA ILE A 620 -14.69 -10.90 21.92
C ILE A 620 -14.94 -11.03 20.41
N SER A 621 -15.76 -10.15 19.84
CA SER A 621 -16.14 -10.21 18.43
C SER A 621 -14.96 -9.87 17.52
N ARG A 622 -14.20 -8.81 17.84
CA ARG A 622 -12.96 -8.45 17.13
C ARG A 622 -11.88 -9.51 17.27
N TYR A 623 -11.65 -10.04 18.48
CA TYR A 623 -10.62 -11.06 18.68
C TYR A 623 -10.92 -12.36 17.91
N LYS A 624 -12.17 -12.87 17.98
CA LYS A 624 -12.58 -14.05 17.21
C LYS A 624 -12.50 -13.80 15.71
N ALA A 625 -13.01 -12.66 15.23
CA ALA A 625 -12.97 -12.33 13.81
C ALA A 625 -11.53 -12.28 13.24
N LEU A 626 -10.54 -11.83 14.02
CA LEU A 626 -9.12 -11.89 13.61
C LEU A 626 -8.62 -13.32 13.45
N LEU A 627 -8.97 -14.22 14.38
CA LEU A 627 -8.62 -15.65 14.29
C LEU A 627 -9.35 -16.35 13.13
N ASP A 628 -10.64 -16.03 12.92
CA ASP A 628 -11.46 -16.55 11.83
C ASP A 628 -10.89 -16.10 10.46
N LEU A 629 -10.54 -14.82 10.32
CA LEU A 629 -9.87 -14.27 9.13
C LEU A 629 -8.51 -14.95 8.87
N LYS A 630 -7.73 -15.19 9.93
CA LYS A 630 -6.44 -15.89 9.87
C LYS A 630 -6.58 -17.36 9.45
N ALA A 631 -7.75 -17.96 9.63
CA ALA A 631 -8.09 -19.31 9.17
C ALA A 631 -8.66 -19.31 7.73
N LEU A 632 -9.38 -18.27 7.31
CA LEU A 632 -9.85 -18.11 5.93
C LEU A 632 -8.69 -17.85 4.94
N LEU A 633 -7.72 -17.01 5.33
CA LEU A 633 -6.55 -16.67 4.52
C LEU A 633 -5.45 -17.75 4.57
N ASP A 634 -5.80 -19.03 4.59
CA ASP A 634 -4.83 -20.12 4.76
C ASP A 634 -3.81 -20.22 3.61
N GLU A 635 -2.76 -21.01 3.80
CA GLU A 635 -1.73 -21.19 2.76
C GLU A 635 -2.30 -21.74 1.45
N LYS A 636 -3.38 -22.53 1.49
CA LYS A 636 -4.03 -23.03 0.28
C LYS A 636 -4.72 -21.89 -0.46
N TYR A 637 -5.55 -21.09 0.20
CA TYR A 637 -6.23 -19.94 -0.38
C TYR A 637 -5.24 -18.91 -0.94
N LEU A 638 -4.19 -18.57 -0.19
CA LEU A 638 -3.17 -17.63 -0.64
C LEU A 638 -2.43 -18.12 -1.89
N ARG A 639 -2.08 -19.42 -1.97
CA ARG A 639 -1.47 -20.03 -3.16
C ARG A 639 -2.46 -20.16 -4.33
N GLU A 640 -3.75 -20.39 -4.05
CA GLU A 640 -4.80 -20.49 -5.06
C GLU A 640 -5.01 -19.11 -5.73
N VAL A 641 -5.18 -18.05 -4.93
CA VAL A 641 -5.24 -16.66 -5.41
C VAL A 641 -3.93 -16.24 -6.09
N GLY A 642 -2.78 -16.44 -5.46
CA GLY A 642 -1.48 -16.03 -6.03
C GLY A 642 -1.18 -16.68 -7.38
N ARG A 643 -1.45 -18.00 -7.51
CA ARG A 643 -1.31 -18.72 -8.78
C ARG A 643 -2.31 -18.23 -9.83
N ASP A 644 -3.57 -18.10 -9.45
CA ASP A 644 -4.64 -17.66 -10.35
C ASP A 644 -4.27 -16.30 -10.96
N LEU A 645 -3.85 -15.33 -10.16
CA LEU A 645 -3.43 -14.01 -10.65
C LEU A 645 -2.22 -14.06 -11.59
N VAL A 646 -1.22 -14.90 -11.32
CA VAL A 646 -0.07 -15.10 -12.23
C VAL A 646 -0.48 -15.82 -13.52
N GLN A 647 -1.45 -16.74 -13.47
CA GLN A 647 -1.96 -17.44 -14.66
C GLN A 647 -2.86 -16.53 -15.52
N ARG A 648 -3.75 -15.75 -14.90
CA ARG A 648 -4.61 -14.75 -15.59
C ARG A 648 -3.82 -13.63 -16.26
N ALA A 649 -2.56 -13.44 -15.87
CA ALA A 649 -1.66 -12.46 -16.47
C ALA A 649 -0.95 -12.93 -17.75
N GLY A 650 -1.05 -14.20 -18.14
CA GLY A 650 -0.41 -14.72 -19.36
C GLY A 650 1.13 -14.82 -19.33
N ALA A 651 1.78 -14.40 -18.24
CA ALA A 651 3.21 -14.61 -18.03
C ALA A 651 3.57 -16.10 -17.94
N GLN A 652 4.83 -16.46 -18.24
CA GLN A 652 5.34 -17.83 -18.04
C GLN A 652 5.50 -18.17 -16.54
N TYR A 653 4.39 -18.40 -15.85
CA TYR A 653 4.26 -18.82 -14.45
C TYR A 653 5.43 -18.41 -13.53
N GLU A 654 5.49 -17.11 -13.23
CA GLU A 654 6.52 -16.52 -12.38
C GLU A 654 6.25 -16.79 -10.89
N ARG A 655 6.90 -17.82 -10.34
CA ARG A 655 6.84 -18.14 -8.89
C ARG A 655 7.25 -16.97 -7.99
N GLU A 656 8.15 -16.11 -8.43
CA GLU A 656 8.56 -14.94 -7.65
C GLU A 656 7.45 -13.88 -7.58
N LEU A 657 6.69 -13.71 -8.68
CA LEU A 657 5.53 -12.83 -8.73
C LEU A 657 4.38 -13.37 -7.86
N GLU A 658 4.12 -14.70 -7.90
CA GLU A 658 3.17 -15.38 -7.00
C GLU A 658 3.51 -15.09 -5.53
N GLN A 659 4.77 -15.32 -5.13
CA GLN A 659 5.19 -15.12 -3.74
C GLN A 659 5.10 -13.65 -3.31
N ARG A 660 5.57 -12.71 -4.16
CA ARG A 660 5.50 -11.27 -3.87
C ARG A 660 4.06 -10.75 -3.72
N LEU A 661 3.09 -11.31 -4.45
CA LEU A 661 1.67 -11.00 -4.31
C LEU A 661 1.11 -11.57 -2.99
N ILE A 662 1.44 -12.82 -2.65
CA ILE A 662 1.07 -13.45 -1.38
C ILE A 662 1.59 -12.64 -0.18
N ASP A 663 2.83 -12.16 -0.25
CA ASP A 663 3.47 -11.42 0.84
C ASP A 663 2.83 -10.03 1.09
N GLU A 664 2.22 -9.40 0.06
CA GLU A 664 1.40 -8.19 0.25
C GLU A 664 0.06 -8.50 0.97
N ILE A 665 -0.60 -9.62 0.65
CA ILE A 665 -1.84 -10.05 1.35
C ILE A 665 -1.54 -10.35 2.83
N LYS A 666 -0.43 -11.06 3.09
CA LYS A 666 0.05 -11.35 4.45
C LYS A 666 0.31 -10.06 5.24
N LYS A 667 0.93 -9.06 4.61
CA LYS A 667 1.21 -7.75 5.20
C LYS A 667 -0.07 -6.96 5.50
N ASP A 668 -1.09 -7.01 4.63
CA ASP A 668 -2.39 -6.39 4.90
C ASP A 668 -3.07 -6.99 6.13
N TYR A 669 -3.09 -8.33 6.23
CA TYR A 669 -3.58 -9.00 7.43
C TYR A 669 -2.83 -8.53 8.68
N VAL A 670 -1.49 -8.45 8.64
CA VAL A 670 -0.68 -8.03 9.80
C VAL A 670 -0.97 -6.57 10.20
N ASN A 671 -1.16 -5.66 9.25
CA ASN A 671 -1.54 -4.28 9.54
C ASN A 671 -2.92 -4.22 10.23
N VAL A 672 -3.93 -4.84 9.60
CA VAL A 672 -5.31 -4.89 10.12
C VAL A 672 -5.36 -5.52 11.51
N ALA A 673 -4.61 -6.61 11.74
CA ALA A 673 -4.55 -7.29 13.03
C ALA A 673 -3.94 -6.42 14.14
N ASN A 674 -2.96 -5.56 13.84
CA ASN A 674 -2.39 -4.66 14.84
C ASN A 674 -3.41 -3.58 15.28
N ASP A 675 -4.07 -2.90 14.34
CA ASP A 675 -5.00 -1.81 14.63
C ASP A 675 -6.29 -2.29 15.30
N GLU A 676 -6.86 -3.40 14.82
CA GLU A 676 -8.12 -3.94 15.35
C GLU A 676 -7.91 -4.68 16.68
N MET A 677 -6.76 -5.32 16.90
CA MET A 677 -6.45 -5.89 18.23
C MET A 677 -6.17 -4.80 19.27
N LYS A 678 -5.52 -3.70 18.88
CA LYS A 678 -5.33 -2.53 19.77
C LYS A 678 -6.68 -1.94 20.18
N THR A 679 -7.64 -1.91 19.25
CA THR A 679 -9.02 -1.50 19.50
C THR A 679 -9.73 -2.50 20.44
N ALA A 680 -9.68 -3.79 20.13
CA ALA A 680 -10.30 -4.86 20.94
C ALA A 680 -9.81 -4.86 22.39
N LEU A 681 -8.49 -4.76 22.60
CA LEU A 681 -7.91 -4.68 23.94
C LEU A 681 -8.29 -3.40 24.67
N SER A 682 -8.43 -2.26 23.98
CA SER A 682 -8.89 -1.02 24.62
C SER A 682 -10.33 -1.15 25.15
N GLN A 683 -11.22 -1.78 24.38
CA GLN A 683 -12.59 -2.05 24.82
C GLN A 683 -12.63 -3.08 25.97
N LEU A 684 -11.77 -4.11 25.95
CA LEU A 684 -11.60 -5.05 27.07
C LEU A 684 -11.20 -4.33 28.36
N MET A 685 -10.17 -3.48 28.34
CA MET A 685 -9.71 -2.78 29.54
C MET A 685 -10.79 -1.85 30.11
N ARG A 686 -11.52 -1.15 29.24
CA ARG A 686 -12.66 -0.29 29.63
C ARG A 686 -13.79 -1.10 30.25
N GLY A 687 -14.17 -2.22 29.63
CA GLY A 687 -15.17 -3.14 30.17
C GLY A 687 -14.78 -3.63 31.57
N ILE A 688 -13.56 -4.12 31.75
CA ILE A 688 -13.09 -4.62 33.06
C ILE A 688 -13.03 -3.50 34.11
N ALA A 689 -12.56 -2.30 33.76
CA ALA A 689 -12.50 -1.16 34.68
C ALA A 689 -13.88 -0.66 35.16
N ILE A 690 -14.95 -0.93 34.40
CA ILE A 690 -16.34 -0.70 34.82
C ILE A 690 -16.84 -1.90 35.66
N MET A 691 -16.64 -3.14 35.19
CA MET A 691 -17.14 -4.35 35.87
C MET A 691 -16.52 -4.61 37.23
N LEU A 692 -15.28 -4.15 37.46
CA LEU A 692 -14.52 -4.30 38.70
C LEU A 692 -14.38 -2.97 39.46
N GLY A 693 -15.34 -2.04 39.25
CA GLY A 693 -15.27 -0.67 39.74
C GLY A 693 -15.31 -0.52 41.27
N ASP A 694 -16.08 -1.34 41.99
CA ASP A 694 -16.30 -1.17 43.44
C ASP A 694 -15.60 -2.26 44.27
N ILE A 695 -14.66 -1.83 45.11
CA ILE A 695 -13.93 -2.69 46.04
C ILE A 695 -14.38 -2.50 47.49
N TYR A 696 -14.38 -3.59 48.24
CA TYR A 696 -14.81 -3.70 49.63
C TYR A 696 -13.68 -4.35 50.44
N TYR A 697 -13.24 -3.71 51.52
CA TYR A 697 -12.10 -4.17 52.32
C TYR A 697 -12.35 -3.95 53.81
N TYR A 698 -11.65 -4.71 54.66
CA TYR A 698 -11.74 -4.54 56.10
C TYR A 698 -10.74 -3.48 56.58
N ASP A 699 -11.22 -2.51 57.37
CA ASP A 699 -10.37 -1.59 58.10
C ASP A 699 -10.20 -2.09 59.55
N HIS A 700 -8.97 -2.50 59.89
CA HIS A 700 -8.64 -2.99 61.22
C HIS A 700 -8.59 -1.87 62.27
N VAL A 701 -8.59 -0.59 61.86
CA VAL A 701 -8.68 0.58 62.77
C VAL A 701 -10.12 0.84 63.21
N SER A 702 -11.09 0.77 62.29
CA SER A 702 -12.52 0.98 62.62
C SER A 702 -13.27 -0.31 62.99
N GLY A 703 -12.73 -1.48 62.64
CA GLY A 703 -13.42 -2.77 62.80
C GLY A 703 -14.59 -2.96 61.84
N THR A 704 -14.64 -2.18 60.75
CA THR A 704 -15.74 -2.18 59.78
C THR A 704 -15.24 -2.48 58.37
N VAL A 705 -16.14 -2.94 57.52
CA VAL A 705 -15.90 -2.93 56.07
C VAL A 705 -15.98 -1.49 55.55
N LYS A 706 -15.19 -1.18 54.53
CA LYS A 706 -15.22 0.07 53.78
C LYS A 706 -15.28 -0.22 52.29
N THR A 707 -16.02 0.62 51.56
CA THR A 707 -16.16 0.54 50.11
C THR A 707 -15.41 1.69 49.45
N TYR A 708 -14.77 1.44 48.30
CA TYR A 708 -14.10 2.44 47.49
C TYR A 708 -14.33 2.19 45.99
N ASN A 709 -14.67 3.24 45.25
CA ASN A 709 -14.83 3.16 43.80
C ASN A 709 -13.48 3.44 43.11
N MET A 710 -12.95 2.40 42.46
CA MET A 710 -11.66 2.40 41.76
C MET A 710 -11.71 3.05 40.38
N THR A 711 -12.90 3.24 39.78
CA THR A 711 -13.07 3.66 38.38
C THR A 711 -12.32 4.95 38.05
N ASN A 712 -12.25 5.90 38.99
CA ASN A 712 -11.53 7.18 38.83
C ASN A 712 -9.99 7.06 38.87
N GLN A 713 -9.41 5.92 39.29
CA GLN A 713 -7.96 5.70 39.24
C GLN A 713 -7.49 5.15 37.87
N TYR A 714 -8.40 4.74 36.99
CA TYR A 714 -8.07 4.19 35.66
C TYR A 714 -8.16 5.24 34.56
N THR A 715 -7.37 6.32 34.69
CA THR A 715 -7.26 7.34 33.64
C THR A 715 -6.65 6.77 32.35
N THR A 716 -7.29 7.08 31.22
CA THR A 716 -7.11 6.37 29.94
C THR A 716 -5.70 6.51 29.33
N GLU A 717 -4.91 7.50 29.79
CA GLU A 717 -3.55 7.76 29.32
C GLU A 717 -2.52 6.74 29.85
N SER A 718 -2.83 6.01 30.93
CA SER A 718 -1.89 5.08 31.57
C SER A 718 -1.80 3.69 30.91
N MET A 719 -2.48 3.47 29.78
CA MET A 719 -2.58 2.17 29.10
C MET A 719 -1.92 2.19 27.71
N GLU A 720 -0.59 2.11 27.65
CA GLU A 720 0.12 1.74 26.41
C GLU A 720 -0.22 0.29 26.03
N VAL A 721 -1.28 0.09 25.24
CA VAL A 721 -1.65 -1.22 24.70
C VAL A 721 -0.62 -1.63 23.64
N ARG A 722 0.40 -2.39 24.07
CA ARG A 722 1.45 -2.94 23.21
C ARG A 722 0.96 -4.21 22.48
N VAL A 723 0.20 -4.01 21.41
CA VAL A 723 0.07 -5.02 20.35
C VAL A 723 1.31 -4.95 19.46
N MET A 724 1.83 -6.10 19.06
CA MET A 724 2.84 -6.18 18.00
C MET A 724 2.76 -7.54 17.30
N VAL A 725 1.80 -7.69 16.37
CA VAL A 725 1.84 -8.77 15.39
C VAL A 725 2.91 -8.41 14.36
N ARG A 726 3.92 -9.27 14.20
CA ARG A 726 5.12 -9.03 13.38
C ARG A 726 5.14 -9.87 12.12
N SER A 727 4.55 -11.06 12.17
CA SER A 727 4.52 -12.01 11.06
C SER A 727 3.11 -12.53 10.83
N TYR A 728 2.84 -12.99 9.62
CA TYR A 728 1.58 -13.65 9.31
C TYR A 728 1.53 -15.05 9.94
N GLU A 729 2.68 -15.71 9.98
CA GLU A 729 2.88 -17.10 10.39
C GLU A 729 2.67 -17.29 11.90
N GLN A 730 3.13 -16.35 12.73
CA GLN A 730 3.01 -16.40 14.20
C GLN A 730 1.85 -15.56 14.74
N ALA A 731 0.99 -15.01 13.85
CA ALA A 731 0.01 -14.01 14.23
C ALA A 731 -0.98 -14.48 15.30
N LYS A 732 -1.34 -15.77 15.33
CA LYS A 732 -2.23 -16.32 16.36
C LYS A 732 -1.57 -16.25 17.73
N GLU A 733 -0.33 -16.73 17.81
CA GLU A 733 0.48 -16.76 19.02
C GLU A 733 0.79 -15.33 19.51
N GLU A 734 1.10 -14.40 18.60
CA GLU A 734 1.32 -12.98 18.91
C GLU A 734 0.03 -12.28 19.39
N LEU A 735 -1.16 -12.66 18.90
CA LEU A 735 -2.45 -12.16 19.39
C LEU A 735 -2.80 -12.72 20.80
N ASP A 736 -2.68 -14.04 21.02
CA ASP A 736 -2.88 -14.66 22.35
C ASP A 736 -1.87 -14.10 23.40
N GLN A 737 -0.63 -13.83 22.97
CA GLN A 737 0.37 -13.16 23.79
C GLN A 737 0.02 -11.69 24.06
N SER A 738 -0.58 -10.98 23.09
CA SER A 738 -1.03 -9.58 23.27
C SER A 738 -2.15 -9.47 24.31
N ILE A 739 -3.11 -10.42 24.34
CA ILE A 739 -4.12 -10.49 25.42
C ILE A 739 -3.44 -10.71 26.76
N THR A 740 -2.58 -11.74 26.84
CA THR A 740 -1.93 -12.15 28.09
C THR A 740 -1.07 -11.03 28.68
N SER A 741 -0.32 -10.32 27.82
CA SER A 741 0.54 -9.19 28.22
C SER A 741 -0.27 -7.94 28.60
N GLY A 742 -1.25 -7.56 27.78
CA GLY A 742 -2.08 -6.38 28.02
C GLY A 742 -2.96 -6.53 29.26
N SER A 743 -3.61 -7.69 29.41
CA SER A 743 -4.42 -7.99 30.59
C SER A 743 -3.53 -8.17 31.84
N GLY A 744 -2.35 -8.77 31.71
CA GLY A 744 -1.36 -8.82 32.78
C GLY A 744 -0.99 -7.42 33.30
N TYR A 745 -0.80 -6.45 32.41
CA TYR A 745 -0.58 -5.05 32.78
C TYR A 745 -1.82 -4.41 33.44
N LEU A 746 -3.04 -4.67 32.94
CA LEU A 746 -4.27 -4.19 33.58
C LEU A 746 -4.40 -4.71 35.03
N PHE A 747 -4.33 -6.02 35.23
CA PHE A 747 -4.50 -6.63 36.55
C PHE A 747 -3.34 -6.29 37.51
N MET A 748 -2.13 -6.06 36.99
CA MET A 748 -1.02 -5.45 37.72
C MET A 748 -1.38 -4.04 38.23
N SER A 749 -1.77 -3.12 37.35
CA SER A 749 -2.14 -1.75 37.75
C SER A 749 -3.39 -1.73 38.64
N TYR A 750 -4.34 -2.64 38.44
CA TYR A 750 -5.49 -2.85 39.31
C TYR A 750 -5.06 -3.24 40.73
N ALA A 751 -4.14 -4.21 40.85
CA ALA A 751 -3.59 -4.62 42.13
C ALA A 751 -2.78 -3.49 42.79
N GLU A 752 -1.92 -2.77 42.05
CA GLU A 752 -1.15 -1.64 42.60
C GLU A 752 -2.04 -0.51 43.14
N ALA A 753 -3.14 -0.20 42.42
CA ALA A 753 -4.12 0.79 42.84
C ALA A 753 -4.89 0.32 44.08
N THR A 754 -5.36 -0.94 44.07
CA THR A 754 -6.06 -1.57 45.20
C THR A 754 -5.18 -1.55 46.46
N ALA A 755 -3.91 -1.94 46.31
CA ALA A 755 -2.93 -1.95 47.40
C ALA A 755 -2.77 -0.58 48.06
N LYS A 756 -2.66 0.50 47.27
CA LYS A 756 -2.60 1.88 47.80
C LYS A 756 -3.84 2.28 48.58
N VAL A 757 -5.03 1.89 48.13
CA VAL A 757 -6.31 2.21 48.79
C VAL A 757 -6.45 1.51 50.14
N VAL A 758 -5.98 0.26 50.25
CA VAL A 758 -6.11 -0.55 51.48
C VAL A 758 -4.90 -0.46 52.43
N GLY A 759 -3.83 0.25 52.04
CA GLY A 759 -2.61 0.42 52.83
C GLY A 759 -1.66 -0.78 52.77
N TYR A 760 -1.54 -1.46 51.62
CA TYR A 760 -0.69 -2.63 51.41
C TYR A 760 0.64 -2.29 50.72
N GLU A 761 1.74 -2.37 51.46
CA GLU A 761 3.11 -2.06 51.04
C GLU A 761 3.84 -3.30 50.51
N PHE A 762 3.92 -3.41 49.19
CA PHE A 762 4.54 -4.55 48.49
C PHE A 762 5.90 -4.24 47.83
N LYS A 763 6.28 -2.96 47.73
CA LYS A 763 7.52 -2.55 47.06
C LYS A 763 8.66 -2.42 48.05
N TYR A 764 9.68 -3.26 47.90
CA TYR A 764 10.92 -3.18 48.65
C TYR A 764 11.68 -1.89 48.26
N ASN A 765 11.72 -0.92 49.16
CA ASN A 765 12.39 0.37 48.97
C ASN A 765 12.93 0.87 50.30
N ASP A 766 14.26 0.91 50.43
CA ASP A 766 15.02 1.37 51.60
C ASP A 766 14.49 2.70 52.17
N ALA A 767 14.13 3.67 51.31
CA ALA A 767 13.66 4.97 51.75
C ALA A 767 12.22 4.93 52.29
N LEU A 768 11.34 4.07 51.76
CA LEU A 768 10.00 3.86 52.33
C LEU A 768 10.08 3.04 53.62
N VAL A 769 10.89 1.99 53.66
CA VAL A 769 11.11 1.19 54.87
C VAL A 769 11.67 2.07 55.99
N MET A 770 12.70 2.88 55.72
CA MET A 770 13.23 3.82 56.72
C MET A 770 12.27 4.97 57.04
N MET A 771 11.40 5.40 56.12
CA MET A 771 10.32 6.34 56.45
C MET A 771 9.36 5.73 57.48
N TYR A 772 8.87 4.51 57.27
CA TYR A 772 7.99 3.83 58.22
C TYR A 772 8.69 3.52 59.55
N VAL A 773 9.96 3.10 59.52
CA VAL A 773 10.80 2.93 60.73
C VAL A 773 10.91 4.24 61.50
N ASN A 774 11.25 5.35 60.83
CA ASN A 774 11.41 6.64 61.47
C ASN A 774 10.10 7.16 62.06
N GLU A 775 8.97 6.97 61.38
CA GLU A 775 7.66 7.38 61.89
C GLU A 775 7.23 6.55 63.10
N VAL A 776 7.46 5.23 63.09
CA VAL A 776 7.22 4.36 64.25
C VAL A 776 8.14 4.73 65.42
N THR A 777 9.41 5.00 65.17
CA THR A 777 10.39 5.42 66.19
C THR A 777 10.04 6.80 66.80
N LYS A 778 9.16 7.62 66.20
CA LYS A 778 8.61 8.84 66.85
C LYS A 778 7.55 8.53 67.93
N HIS A 779 7.06 7.29 68.01
CA HIS A 779 6.05 6.85 68.98
C HIS A 779 6.64 5.95 70.08
N VAL A 780 7.97 5.81 70.13
CA VAL A 780 8.71 5.04 71.13
C VAL A 780 9.36 6.01 72.14
N ASP A 781 8.60 6.36 73.19
CA ASP A 781 8.94 7.40 74.19
C ASP A 781 9.08 6.85 75.62
N GLU A 782 9.73 7.61 76.52
CA GLU A 782 9.98 7.20 77.92
C GLU A 782 8.69 6.92 78.72
N GLY A 783 8.49 5.64 79.05
CA GLY A 783 7.37 5.16 79.87
C GLY A 783 6.07 4.84 79.14
N ASN A 784 6.10 4.66 77.81
CA ASN A 784 5.07 3.94 77.05
C ASN A 784 5.68 2.67 76.42
N GLU A 785 4.92 1.57 76.40
CA GLU A 785 5.30 0.37 75.66
C GLU A 785 4.71 0.42 74.25
N TYR A 786 5.57 0.38 73.22
CA TYR A 786 5.14 0.26 71.83
C TYR A 786 5.21 -1.20 71.38
N GLN A 787 4.20 -1.69 70.67
CA GLN A 787 4.09 -3.10 70.27
C GLN A 787 3.99 -3.25 68.75
N VAL A 788 4.77 -4.16 68.18
CA VAL A 788 4.74 -4.52 66.75
C VAL A 788 4.56 -6.05 66.61
N PRO A 789 3.57 -6.54 65.84
CA PRO A 789 3.40 -7.98 65.64
C PRO A 789 4.61 -8.66 64.98
N LYS A 790 4.87 -9.92 65.33
CA LYS A 790 5.99 -10.70 64.75
C LYS A 790 5.58 -11.48 63.50
N ASP A 791 4.43 -12.14 63.56
CA ASP A 791 3.98 -13.06 62.50
C ASP A 791 2.96 -12.44 61.54
N ARG A 792 2.27 -11.37 61.95
CA ARG A 792 1.38 -10.59 61.08
C ARG A 792 2.15 -9.40 60.49
N PRO A 793 2.39 -9.34 59.17
CA PRO A 793 3.00 -8.16 58.54
C PRO A 793 2.06 -6.95 58.52
N MET A 794 1.91 -6.28 59.66
CA MET A 794 0.98 -5.17 59.89
C MET A 794 1.49 -4.25 61.00
N VAL A 795 1.38 -2.93 60.80
CA VAL A 795 1.73 -1.88 61.77
C VAL A 795 0.59 -0.86 61.80
N PHE A 796 0.34 -0.26 62.96
CA PHE A 796 -0.52 0.91 63.10
C PHE A 796 0.35 2.11 63.45
N ILE A 797 0.18 3.24 62.74
CA ILE A 797 0.89 4.49 63.01
C ILE A 797 -0.19 5.56 63.24
N GLY A 798 -0.35 5.96 64.51
CA GLY A 798 -1.53 6.71 64.94
C GLY A 798 -2.82 5.96 64.59
N ASN A 799 -3.69 6.61 63.82
CA ASN A 799 -4.98 6.05 63.36
C ASN A 799 -4.92 5.49 61.92
N GLN A 800 -3.74 5.10 61.42
CA GLN A 800 -3.57 4.53 60.07
C GLN A 800 -2.98 3.11 60.15
N GLN A 801 -3.55 2.18 59.37
CA GLN A 801 -3.03 0.83 59.18
C GLN A 801 -2.07 0.77 57.98
N PHE A 802 -0.97 0.03 58.16
CA PHE A 802 -0.03 -0.32 57.08
C PHE A 802 0.22 -1.82 57.14
N ILE A 803 -0.09 -2.53 56.05
CA ILE A 803 0.08 -3.97 55.90
C ILE A 803 1.20 -4.20 54.88
N PHE A 804 2.05 -5.19 55.08
CA PHE A 804 3.26 -5.36 54.28
C PHE A 804 3.30 -6.71 53.54
N TYR A 805 3.91 -6.74 52.36
CA TYR A 805 4.38 -8.00 51.77
C TYR A 805 5.48 -8.58 52.68
N ARG A 806 5.42 -9.88 53.00
CA ARG A 806 6.21 -10.45 54.11
C ARG A 806 7.73 -10.16 54.04
N PRO A 807 8.42 -10.28 52.89
CA PRO A 807 9.84 -9.89 52.77
C PRO A 807 10.13 -8.40 53.04
N VAL A 808 9.18 -7.50 52.78
CA VAL A 808 9.29 -6.07 53.12
C VAL A 808 9.13 -5.89 54.62
N TYR A 809 8.20 -6.65 55.24
CA TYR A 809 7.99 -6.63 56.69
C TYR A 809 9.18 -7.16 57.49
N ASP A 810 9.75 -8.29 57.08
CA ASP A 810 10.92 -8.89 57.74
C ASP A 810 12.11 -7.91 57.74
N ARG A 811 12.28 -7.13 56.67
CA ARG A 811 13.25 -6.03 56.67
C ARG A 811 12.83 -4.88 57.57
N PHE A 812 11.60 -4.39 57.48
CA PHE A 812 11.09 -3.31 58.34
C PHE A 812 11.31 -3.63 59.83
N LEU A 813 11.04 -4.86 60.28
CA LEU A 813 11.32 -5.29 61.65
C LEU A 813 12.80 -5.24 62.02
N ASN A 814 13.69 -5.65 61.10
CA ASN A 814 15.13 -5.65 61.35
C ASN A 814 15.72 -4.23 61.39
N GLU A 815 15.30 -3.36 60.46
CA GLU A 815 15.70 -1.94 60.44
C GLU A 815 15.14 -1.20 61.66
N LEU A 816 13.88 -1.45 62.07
CA LEU A 816 13.27 -0.86 63.27
C LEU A 816 14.01 -1.24 64.55
N LYS A 817 14.35 -2.52 64.72
CA LYS A 817 15.15 -2.97 65.87
C LYS A 817 16.49 -2.24 65.93
N ARG A 818 17.16 -2.05 64.79
CA ARG A 818 18.45 -1.33 64.75
C ARG A 818 18.27 0.15 65.11
N GLU A 819 17.34 0.85 64.46
CA GLU A 819 17.12 2.30 64.67
C GLU A 819 16.74 2.63 66.12
N VAL A 820 15.82 1.87 66.73
CA VAL A 820 15.42 2.09 68.13
C VAL A 820 16.59 1.78 69.09
N GLN A 821 17.39 0.74 68.81
CA GLN A 821 18.56 0.41 69.61
C GLN A 821 19.67 1.47 69.50
N GLU A 822 19.94 2.00 68.31
CA GLU A 822 20.88 3.10 68.07
C GLU A 822 20.43 4.40 68.75
N ARG A 823 19.13 4.72 68.71
CA ARG A 823 18.58 5.97 69.26
C ARG A 823 18.47 6.00 70.79
N HIS A 824 18.28 4.85 71.46
CA HIS A 824 18.04 4.80 72.91
C HIS A 824 19.12 4.04 73.73
N GLY A 825 20.02 3.30 73.09
CA GLY A 825 21.12 2.59 73.77
C GLY A 825 20.63 1.61 74.85
N ASP A 826 21.30 1.57 76.01
CA ASP A 826 20.95 0.65 77.10
C ASP A 826 19.59 0.99 77.81
N LYS A 827 18.97 2.11 77.44
CA LYS A 827 17.68 2.56 77.99
C LYS A 827 16.47 1.89 77.35
N ILE A 828 16.57 1.37 76.12
CA ILE A 828 15.51 0.56 75.51
C ILE A 828 15.61 -0.89 75.98
N GLU A 829 14.47 -1.48 76.29
CA GLU A 829 14.28 -2.92 76.42
C GLU A 829 13.45 -3.42 75.23
N ILE A 830 14.04 -4.30 74.42
CA ILE A 830 13.39 -4.94 73.27
C ILE A 830 13.05 -6.38 73.67
N ILE A 831 11.77 -6.68 73.87
CA ILE A 831 11.29 -8.00 74.30
C ILE A 831 10.62 -8.70 73.12
N GLU A 832 11.19 -9.82 72.68
CA GLU A 832 10.53 -10.71 71.72
C GLU A 832 9.69 -11.77 72.44
N ASP A 833 8.38 -11.55 72.49
CA ASP A 833 7.40 -12.57 72.85
C ASP A 833 7.13 -13.49 71.63
N GLN A 834 6.34 -14.55 71.81
CA GLN A 834 6.02 -15.51 70.76
C GLN A 834 5.38 -14.85 69.53
N ASN A 835 4.50 -13.86 69.74
CA ASN A 835 3.69 -13.24 68.66
C ASN A 835 3.98 -11.75 68.43
N VAL A 836 4.75 -11.08 69.30
CA VAL A 836 4.89 -9.61 69.36
C VAL A 836 6.32 -9.21 69.77
N ILE A 837 6.83 -8.16 69.15
CA ILE A 837 8.05 -7.44 69.55
C ILE A 837 7.60 -6.19 70.32
N LYS A 838 8.03 -6.07 71.58
CA LYS A 838 7.75 -4.94 72.47
C LYS A 838 8.97 -4.04 72.58
N PHE A 839 8.76 -2.73 72.54
CA PHE A 839 9.77 -1.69 72.73
C PHE A 839 9.38 -0.85 73.94
N ASN A 840 10.21 -0.86 74.99
CA ASN A 840 9.95 -0.17 76.26
C ASN A 840 11.16 0.69 76.67
N VAL A 841 11.02 2.03 76.69
CA VAL A 841 12.11 2.94 77.08
C VAL A 841 12.02 3.26 78.57
N LYS A 842 13.06 2.87 79.32
CA LYS A 842 13.17 3.09 80.76
C LYS A 842 13.21 4.59 81.08
N ARG A 843 12.34 5.04 81.99
CA ARG A 843 12.33 6.43 82.46
C ARG A 843 13.63 6.79 83.17
N THR A 844 14.18 7.95 82.84
CA THR A 844 15.39 8.47 83.48
C THR A 844 15.15 8.98 84.90
N GLY A 845 15.87 8.39 85.85
CA GLY A 845 16.01 8.84 87.22
C GLY A 845 17.25 8.18 87.83
N GLU A 846 18.11 8.97 88.47
CA GLU A 846 19.45 8.61 88.97
C GLU A 846 20.51 8.31 87.88
N GLU A 847 21.30 9.35 87.56
CA GLU A 847 22.66 9.21 87.03
C GLU A 847 23.68 9.24 88.19
N THR A 848 24.79 8.53 88.05
CA THR A 848 26.12 8.98 88.53
C THR A 848 27.22 8.34 87.67
N VAL A 849 28.42 8.91 87.67
CA VAL A 849 29.47 8.75 86.63
C VAL A 849 30.85 8.49 87.28
N GLU A 850 31.84 7.98 86.51
CA GLU A 850 33.30 7.91 86.83
C GLU A 850 33.73 6.87 87.93
N VAL A 851 34.93 6.21 88.02
CA VAL A 851 36.24 6.08 87.29
C VAL A 851 36.74 4.61 87.51
N GLY A 852 37.64 3.91 86.79
CA GLY A 852 38.38 4.09 85.52
C GLY A 852 39.87 3.63 85.56
N THR A 853 40.33 2.76 84.63
CA THR A 853 41.75 2.32 84.35
C THR A 853 42.50 1.47 85.42
N PRO A 854 43.62 0.72 85.14
CA PRO A 854 44.53 0.76 83.98
C PRO A 854 44.94 -0.60 83.31
N THR A 855 45.86 -0.51 82.33
CA THR A 855 46.40 -1.54 81.40
C THR A 855 47.62 -2.34 81.89
N THR A 856 47.92 -3.51 81.30
CA THR A 856 49.14 -3.75 80.45
C THR A 856 49.29 -5.19 79.88
N GLY A 857 49.78 -5.29 78.63
CA GLY A 857 50.50 -6.47 78.06
C GLY A 857 49.68 -7.62 77.45
N GLY A 858 49.97 -8.14 76.24
CA GLY A 858 50.83 -7.62 75.16
C GLY A 858 51.31 -8.69 74.14
N THR A 859 51.38 -8.32 72.84
CA THR A 859 52.09 -9.00 71.70
C THR A 859 51.59 -10.40 71.28
N ILE A 860 51.66 -10.86 70.00
CA ILE A 860 52.33 -10.37 68.77
C ILE A 860 51.46 -10.60 67.50
N SER A 861 51.97 -10.23 66.31
CA SER A 861 51.35 -10.18 64.96
C SER A 861 50.93 -11.56 64.34
N GLU A 862 50.43 -11.73 63.10
CA GLU A 862 50.38 -10.91 61.85
C GLU A 862 49.21 -11.42 60.94
N GLY A 863 48.74 -10.76 59.88
CA GLY A 863 49.24 -9.59 59.15
C GLY A 863 48.20 -8.95 58.21
N THR A 864 48.64 -8.11 57.27
CA THR A 864 47.83 -7.02 56.68
C THR A 864 47.59 -7.15 55.17
N VAL A 865 46.45 -6.66 54.68
CA VAL A 865 46.31 -6.11 53.32
C VAL A 865 45.74 -4.69 53.42
N GLN A 866 46.45 -3.70 52.90
CA GLN A 866 46.01 -2.30 52.86
C GLN A 866 45.23 -2.01 51.58
N GLN A 867 44.17 -1.20 51.67
CA GLN A 867 43.67 -0.43 50.54
C GLN A 867 44.27 0.99 50.57
N LEU A 868 44.63 1.51 49.40
CA LEU A 868 45.18 2.86 49.24
C LEU A 868 44.06 3.92 49.24
N PRO A 869 44.34 5.17 49.67
CA PRO A 869 43.36 6.25 49.65
C PRO A 869 43.02 6.68 48.22
N ALA A 870 41.77 7.09 48.00
CA ALA A 870 41.30 7.53 46.70
C ALA A 870 41.96 8.85 46.24
N GLN A 871 42.41 8.87 44.98
CA GLN A 871 42.86 10.10 44.30
C GLN A 871 41.70 10.74 43.52
N SER A 872 41.71 12.07 43.46
CA SER A 872 40.80 12.87 42.63
C SER A 872 41.61 13.51 41.50
N PHE A 873 41.03 13.58 40.30
CA PHE A 873 41.63 14.19 39.12
C PHE A 873 40.61 15.14 38.48
N ASP A 874 41.01 16.39 38.26
CA ASP A 874 40.13 17.41 37.67
C ASP A 874 40.20 17.44 36.12
N ASP A 875 41.24 16.85 35.52
CA ASP A 875 41.36 16.61 34.07
C ASP A 875 41.38 15.10 33.77
N ILE A 876 40.62 14.70 32.75
CA ILE A 876 40.50 13.29 32.32
C ILE A 876 41.78 12.76 31.64
N SER A 877 42.61 13.66 31.11
CA SER A 877 43.89 13.38 30.47
C SER A 877 44.94 12.90 31.47
N ASP A 878 44.98 13.53 32.65
CA ASP A 878 45.88 13.15 33.74
C ASP A 878 45.47 11.82 34.36
N PHE A 879 44.17 11.59 34.53
CA PHE A 879 43.65 10.27 34.90
C PHE A 879 44.06 9.17 33.89
N ILE A 880 43.91 9.43 32.57
CA ILE A 880 44.31 8.51 31.50
C ILE A 880 45.82 8.25 31.49
N ASN A 881 46.65 9.19 31.93
CA ASN A 881 48.09 9.00 32.04
C ASN A 881 48.49 8.23 33.31
N ALA A 882 47.79 8.43 34.44
CA ALA A 882 48.02 7.69 35.68
C ALA A 882 47.81 6.17 35.49
N ILE A 883 46.76 5.76 34.79
CA ILE A 883 46.41 4.34 34.57
C ILE A 883 47.26 3.63 33.50
N LYS A 884 48.23 4.30 32.85
CA LYS A 884 49.13 3.69 31.85
C LYS A 884 50.38 3.03 32.46
N SER A 885 50.68 3.24 33.74
CA SER A 885 51.72 2.50 34.47
C SER A 885 51.17 1.12 34.87
N PRO A 886 51.59 -0.01 34.26
CA PRO A 886 50.80 -1.25 34.31
C PRO A 886 50.82 -2.02 35.63
N ASN A 887 51.67 -1.64 36.58
CA ASN A 887 52.01 -2.47 37.73
C ASN A 887 51.30 -1.99 39.00
N ASN A 888 50.48 -2.88 39.58
CA ASN A 888 49.77 -2.75 40.87
C ASN A 888 48.42 -2.02 40.87
N ILE A 889 47.56 -2.23 39.87
CA ILE A 889 46.11 -1.98 40.00
C ILE A 889 45.35 -3.27 39.65
N ALA A 890 44.71 -3.88 40.66
CA ALA A 890 43.96 -5.14 40.50
C ALA A 890 42.47 -4.92 40.15
N LEU A 891 41.91 -3.75 40.45
CA LEU A 891 40.54 -3.36 40.14
C LEU A 891 40.47 -1.84 39.93
N ILE A 892 39.73 -1.38 38.91
CA ILE A 892 39.39 0.03 38.71
C ILE A 892 37.88 0.17 38.78
N THR A 893 37.39 0.96 39.74
CA THR A 893 35.98 1.34 39.87
C THR A 893 35.86 2.83 39.58
N LEU A 894 35.28 3.20 38.43
CA LEU A 894 35.19 4.58 37.98
C LEU A 894 33.79 5.16 38.21
N THR A 895 33.71 6.27 38.96
CA THR A 895 32.45 6.97 39.25
C THR A 895 32.39 8.30 38.50
N LEU A 896 31.61 8.37 37.42
CA LEU A 896 31.47 9.57 36.58
C LEU A 896 30.16 10.32 36.87
N ARG A 897 30.25 11.49 37.53
CA ARG A 897 29.12 12.41 37.72
C ARG A 897 29.08 13.47 36.61
N ILE A 898 28.47 13.13 35.48
CA ILE A 898 28.32 14.03 34.32
C ILE A 898 27.10 14.93 34.51
N LYS A 899 27.30 16.25 34.61
CA LYS A 899 26.26 17.23 34.96
C LYS A 899 25.57 17.80 33.71
N VAL A 900 24.75 16.98 33.06
CA VAL A 900 24.04 17.31 31.81
C VAL A 900 22.97 18.40 31.98
N SER A 901 22.84 19.28 30.98
CA SER A 901 21.89 20.39 30.94
C SER A 901 20.94 20.39 29.72
N SER A 902 21.17 19.60 28.67
CA SER A 902 20.28 19.53 27.50
C SER A 902 20.09 18.10 26.95
N GLY A 903 19.09 17.91 26.09
CA GLY A 903 18.72 16.59 25.56
C GLY A 903 19.71 15.98 24.55
N ASN A 904 20.63 16.77 23.99
CA ASN A 904 21.56 16.28 22.95
C ASN A 904 22.83 15.63 23.55
N ASP A 905 23.07 15.83 24.84
CA ASP A 905 24.34 15.51 25.50
C ASP A 905 24.44 14.04 25.98
N ALA A 906 23.30 13.34 26.05
CA ALA A 906 23.26 11.91 26.42
C ALA A 906 24.10 11.04 25.47
N SER A 907 24.20 11.43 24.20
CA SER A 907 25.07 10.80 23.20
C SER A 907 26.55 10.83 23.63
N GLN A 908 27.04 11.99 24.12
CA GLN A 908 28.43 12.13 24.55
C GLN A 908 28.73 11.30 25.80
N ALA A 909 27.81 11.26 26.78
CA ALA A 909 27.95 10.40 27.96
C ALA A 909 28.04 8.90 27.56
N ILE A 910 27.22 8.46 26.60
CA ILE A 910 27.26 7.10 26.06
C ILE A 910 28.55 6.84 25.25
N THR A 911 29.09 7.84 24.53
CA THR A 911 30.38 7.71 23.83
C THR A 911 31.54 7.56 24.81
N ILE A 912 31.60 8.37 25.87
CA ILE A 912 32.64 8.27 26.93
C ILE A 912 32.58 6.90 27.60
N LEU A 913 31.37 6.45 28.00
CA LEU A 913 31.18 5.11 28.57
C LEU A 913 31.65 4.01 27.60
N ASN A 914 31.30 4.07 26.31
CA ASN A 914 31.74 3.09 25.32
C ASN A 914 33.26 3.12 25.05
N MET A 915 33.91 4.28 25.09
CA MET A 915 35.38 4.38 24.98
C MET A 915 36.09 3.73 26.16
N SER A 916 35.57 3.90 27.38
CA SER A 916 36.12 3.28 28.59
C SER A 916 35.79 1.78 28.76
N ARG A 917 34.79 1.27 28.03
CA ARG A 917 34.13 -0.04 28.21
C ARG A 917 35.05 -1.28 28.17
N ASN A 918 36.21 -1.17 27.55
CA ASN A 918 37.19 -2.27 27.49
C ASN A 918 38.15 -2.28 28.69
N SER A 919 38.21 -1.21 29.49
CA SER A 919 39.20 -0.98 30.56
C SER A 919 38.59 -0.84 31.96
N VAL A 920 37.26 -0.91 32.10
CA VAL A 920 36.54 -0.95 33.38
C VAL A 920 35.53 -2.09 33.40
N GLU A 921 35.44 -2.76 34.54
CA GLU A 921 34.59 -3.94 34.76
C GLU A 921 33.12 -3.54 35.03
N SER A 922 32.93 -2.39 35.69
CA SER A 922 31.65 -1.71 35.79
C SER A 922 31.83 -0.19 35.74
N ALA A 923 30.80 0.51 35.29
CA ALA A 923 30.75 1.96 35.23
C ALA A 923 29.32 2.44 35.52
N TYR A 924 29.20 3.58 36.20
CA TYR A 924 27.93 4.13 36.66
C TYR A 924 27.84 5.62 36.34
N ALA A 925 26.71 6.03 35.75
CA ALA A 925 26.33 7.41 35.52
C ALA A 925 24.94 7.68 36.09
N GLU A 926 24.73 8.86 36.66
CA GLU A 926 23.47 9.26 37.30
C GLU A 926 22.99 10.58 36.70
N LEU A 927 21.81 10.54 36.07
CA LEU A 927 21.19 11.69 35.44
C LEU A 927 20.41 12.53 36.44
N ARG A 928 20.18 13.80 36.09
CA ARG A 928 19.64 14.82 36.99
C ARG A 928 18.15 14.62 37.36
N ASP A 929 17.47 13.72 36.65
CA ASP A 929 16.11 13.25 36.93
C ASP A 929 16.09 11.96 37.80
N GLY A 930 17.24 11.55 38.33
CA GLY A 930 17.40 10.35 39.16
C GLY A 930 17.55 9.06 38.36
N ARG A 931 17.50 9.08 37.02
CA ARG A 931 17.72 7.88 36.21
C ARG A 931 19.21 7.48 36.23
N LYS A 932 19.47 6.25 36.66
CA LYS A 932 20.81 5.68 36.81
C LYS A 932 21.09 4.74 35.64
N ILE A 933 22.23 4.94 34.98
CA ILE A 933 22.71 4.11 33.86
C ILE A 933 23.96 3.39 34.35
N SER A 934 23.81 2.10 34.68
CA SER A 934 24.90 1.22 35.09
C SER A 934 25.28 0.28 33.96
N TYR A 935 26.56 0.28 33.56
CA TYR A 935 27.16 -0.80 32.79
C TYR A 935 27.91 -1.74 33.74
N ARG A 936 27.69 -3.04 33.58
CA ARG A 936 28.52 -4.10 34.17
C ARG A 936 28.87 -5.07 33.06
N LYS A 937 30.14 -5.44 32.95
CA LYS A 937 30.61 -6.43 31.98
C LYS A 937 30.11 -7.82 32.44
N PRO A 938 29.38 -8.59 31.61
CA PRO A 938 28.97 -9.93 31.99
C PRO A 938 30.19 -10.83 32.18
N GLU A 939 30.17 -11.64 33.23
CA GLU A 939 31.14 -12.73 33.40
C GLU A 939 30.89 -13.80 32.32
N SER A 940 31.96 -14.25 31.67
CA SER A 940 31.91 -15.37 30.72
C SER A 940 31.97 -16.69 31.47
N THR A 941 31.10 -17.63 31.10
CA THR A 941 31.15 -19.05 31.49
C THR A 941 32.47 -19.71 31.14
#